data_AF-A0A9C8WSG7-F1
#
_entry.id   AF-A0A9C8WSG7-F1
#
_cell.length_a   1.000
_cell.length_b   1.000
_cell.length_c   1.000
_cell.angle_alpha   90.00
_cell.angle_beta   90.00
_cell.angle_gamma   90.00
#
_symmetry.space_group_name_H-M   'P 1'
#
loop_
_entity.id
_entity.type
_entity.pdbx_description
1 polymer ?
#
loop_
_entity_poly.entity_id
_entity_poly.type
_entity_poly.pdbx_seq_one_letter_code
_entity_poly.pdbx_strand_id
1 'polypeptide(L)'
;MKRDEIQQQLKNNLEKADIAPEKIIIQKDPYGGWQVAVIAKGFEGISQKERIQVVLAGIKNEELEWVELVTPEEREWIGTLPGDIEVESLPLWPEALARGTLGSTEKTVFPSDLDEDLDPPIVATFYSLRGGVGRSTALAYTAHLLSANRRKVVCVDMDLEAPGLAALFKCEDEVTSSQGVVSLLVELDQGEEPDFASHLIPVPESDNIYLIPAGRTTADYARKLRFIMPDAWYREERNPLKLFLTGIKEKLPFKPDVILLDARTGITDINGPLLFDLADIAIVTFFPHPQARLGTELLTQGLLTSRTGRKISGQALAPEPRFLVSPLPNVPELQKKYEVKSFEWISDWLSGVNEDREDSEILDERELTHFVRYRDEIASSNYILQDSTIWKNFEPVANWIERFLPSENEEQQARSLENEKDNILQNLSFATGTAEAQGYFIESFVETTVVKDAVSTNIPLVLGRKGSGKTAIFRRISESTERGDSVIVHAPAPLKKQRSWIITADGFREIEKVIRESELSWRHFWILYVNIATVRSLDVADYTPEYLKTCSFESELDIISAFEKTAKTSRAPLELNDWLRHLDNSTTADTFLLFDGLDTGFNSASEDRVRRTHAIEGLFDLLMDQGQALQNLHFKILLREDIWKGLHFENKSHLYGRSVVLKWSDKATYLKVALKQALLCKELKQFLKDFSGAPSPDRPVDTWTENDVFFVWNILVGERMKGGKTTFTRNWVWTRLADGNKDHTPRYLLQLFHEAVPWEKNAHARSPYTRALIRPRALIECLSEVSLQALGALKEEFKELEPLLDNLKRIGRTPVAASDLERQSDLIPLALEVGILSVYEEHDDGVSRYRIPDIYRHALRMTRKGQA
;
A
#
# COMPACT_ATOMS: atom_id res chain seq x y z
N MET A 1 -24.72 40.75 8.54
CA MET A 1 -25.48 40.46 9.79
C MET A 1 -25.53 38.95 10.06
N LYS A 2 -25.71 38.53 11.31
CA LYS A 2 -26.00 37.12 11.67
C LYS A 2 -27.46 36.77 11.34
N ARG A 3 -27.79 35.47 11.17
CA ARG A 3 -29.15 34.99 10.85
C ARG A 3 -30.23 35.63 11.71
N ASP A 4 -30.01 35.62 13.03
CA ASP A 4 -30.98 36.09 14.02
C ASP A 4 -31.21 37.61 13.93
N GLU A 5 -30.18 38.38 13.55
CA GLU A 5 -30.27 39.83 13.36
C GLU A 5 -31.11 40.16 12.11
N ILE A 6 -30.91 39.41 11.02
CA ILE A 6 -31.70 39.55 9.78
C ILE A 6 -33.15 39.16 10.05
N GLN A 7 -33.37 38.05 10.76
CA GLN A 7 -34.71 37.59 11.09
C GLN A 7 -35.47 38.60 11.95
N GLN A 8 -34.82 39.17 12.96
CA GLN A 8 -35.43 40.18 13.81
C GLN A 8 -35.73 41.47 13.04
N GLN A 9 -34.83 41.89 12.15
CA GLN A 9 -35.03 43.08 11.33
C GLN A 9 -36.19 42.90 10.33
N LEU A 10 -36.29 41.74 9.67
CA LEU A 10 -37.40 41.41 8.77
C LEU A 10 -38.74 41.45 9.51
N LYS A 11 -38.83 40.85 10.70
CA LYS A 11 -40.04 40.89 11.54
C LYS A 11 -40.44 42.31 11.91
N ASN A 12 -39.48 43.13 12.36
CA ASN A 12 -39.73 44.53 12.72
C ASN A 12 -40.23 45.36 11.52
N ASN A 13 -39.72 45.10 10.32
CA ASN A 13 -40.14 45.79 9.10
C ASN A 13 -41.55 45.37 8.66
N LEU A 14 -41.86 44.09 8.73
CA LEU A 14 -43.19 43.54 8.43
C LEU A 14 -44.25 44.07 9.41
N GLU A 15 -43.95 44.13 10.70
CA GLU A 15 -44.82 44.73 11.72
C GLU A 15 -45.08 46.22 11.46
N LYS A 16 -44.05 46.99 11.10
CA LYS A 16 -44.21 48.42 10.76
C LYS A 16 -45.06 48.65 9.51
N ALA A 17 -45.10 47.67 8.61
CA ALA A 17 -45.88 47.71 7.39
C ALA A 17 -47.31 47.17 7.54
N ASP A 18 -47.68 46.69 8.74
CA ASP A 18 -48.95 45.98 8.99
C ASP A 18 -49.13 44.73 8.11
N ILE A 19 -48.02 44.06 7.79
CA ILE A 19 -48.00 42.83 6.98
C ILE A 19 -47.69 41.66 7.90
N ALA A 20 -48.66 40.77 8.12
CA ALA A 20 -48.44 39.54 8.87
C ALA A 20 -47.81 38.45 7.98
N PRO A 21 -46.58 37.98 8.27
CA PRO A 21 -45.97 36.89 7.52
C PRO A 21 -46.56 35.55 7.93
N GLU A 22 -46.89 34.73 6.93
CA GLU A 22 -47.23 33.31 7.12
C GLU A 22 -45.96 32.47 7.32
N LYS A 23 -44.91 32.75 6.56
CA LYS A 23 -43.61 32.09 6.68
C LYS A 23 -42.48 33.07 6.37
N ILE A 24 -41.42 33.04 7.17
CA ILE A 24 -40.15 33.73 6.88
C ILE A 24 -39.07 32.66 6.82
N ILE A 25 -38.38 32.58 5.70
CA ILE A 25 -37.28 31.65 5.47
C ILE A 25 -36.00 32.45 5.27
N ILE A 26 -34.96 32.07 6.00
CA ILE A 26 -33.63 32.66 5.91
C ILE A 26 -32.65 31.50 5.88
N GLN A 27 -31.98 31.35 4.75
CA GLN A 27 -30.98 30.33 4.48
C GLN A 27 -29.66 31.02 4.13
N LYS A 28 -28.54 30.42 4.52
CA LYS A 28 -27.23 30.94 4.14
C LYS A 28 -26.98 30.59 2.67
N ASP A 29 -26.46 31.52 1.90
CA ASP A 29 -26.10 31.24 0.51
C ASP A 29 -24.71 30.56 0.45
N PRO A 30 -24.52 29.52 -0.38
CA PRO A 30 -23.22 28.85 -0.56
C PRO A 30 -22.07 29.80 -0.96
N TYR A 31 -22.35 30.91 -1.65
CA TYR A 31 -21.36 31.89 -2.10
C TYR A 31 -21.09 33.02 -1.08
N GLY A 32 -21.80 33.00 0.06
CA GLY A 32 -21.75 34.04 1.10
C GLY A 32 -23.01 34.91 1.10
N GLY A 33 -23.36 35.53 2.22
CA GLY A 33 -24.63 36.27 2.35
C GLY A 33 -25.83 35.36 2.69
N TRP A 34 -27.05 35.87 2.50
CA TRP A 34 -28.29 35.18 2.90
C TRP A 34 -29.35 35.19 1.78
N GLN A 35 -30.04 34.06 1.63
CA GLN A 35 -31.25 33.94 0.84
C GLN A 35 -32.47 34.13 1.74
N VAL A 36 -33.40 35.00 1.36
CA VAL A 36 -34.57 35.36 2.16
C VAL A 36 -35.85 35.12 1.36
N ALA A 37 -36.76 34.33 1.91
CA ALA A 37 -38.12 34.21 1.38
C ALA A 37 -39.14 34.64 2.42
N VAL A 38 -40.13 35.46 2.05
CA VAL A 38 -41.27 35.78 2.91
C VAL A 38 -42.55 35.46 2.18
N ILE A 39 -43.41 34.68 2.83
CA ILE A 39 -44.75 34.39 2.35
C ILE A 39 -45.73 35.19 3.21
N ALA A 40 -46.49 36.10 2.61
CA ALA A 40 -47.47 36.91 3.33
C ALA A 40 -48.66 37.29 2.44
N LYS A 41 -49.88 37.12 2.96
CA LYS A 41 -51.11 37.59 2.27
C LYS A 41 -51.12 39.09 2.04
N GLY A 42 -50.53 39.86 2.97
CA GLY A 42 -50.45 41.32 2.88
C GLY A 42 -49.60 41.87 1.72
N PHE A 43 -49.02 41.00 0.88
CA PHE A 43 -48.34 41.39 -0.35
C PHE A 43 -49.28 41.52 -1.58
N GLU A 44 -50.54 41.12 -1.44
CA GLU A 44 -51.53 41.22 -2.52
C GLU A 44 -51.73 42.67 -2.98
N GLY A 45 -51.67 42.90 -4.29
CA GLY A 45 -51.78 44.25 -4.87
C GLY A 45 -50.56 45.17 -4.68
N ILE A 46 -49.51 44.74 -3.96
CA ILE A 46 -48.25 45.47 -3.78
C ILE A 46 -47.23 44.99 -4.82
N SER A 47 -46.56 45.91 -5.51
CA SER A 47 -45.54 45.53 -6.50
C SER A 47 -44.30 44.91 -5.82
N GLN A 48 -43.61 43.99 -6.49
CA GLN A 48 -42.41 43.33 -5.94
C GLN A 48 -41.33 44.32 -5.50
N LYS A 49 -41.18 45.45 -6.22
CA LYS A 49 -40.26 46.54 -5.86
C LYS A 49 -40.62 47.21 -4.53
N GLU A 50 -41.91 47.45 -4.29
CA GLU A 50 -42.40 48.02 -3.03
C GLU A 50 -42.29 47.01 -1.88
N ARG A 51 -42.60 45.72 -2.14
CA ARG A 51 -42.38 44.63 -1.18
C ARG A 51 -40.91 44.63 -0.70
N ILE A 52 -39.96 44.67 -1.64
CA ILE A 52 -38.52 44.68 -1.33
C ILE A 52 -38.13 45.92 -0.51
N GLN A 53 -38.58 47.12 -0.91
CA GLN A 53 -38.24 48.37 -0.20
C GLN A 53 -38.74 48.38 1.25
N VAL A 54 -39.93 47.85 1.49
CA VAL A 54 -40.55 47.81 2.82
C VAL A 54 -39.93 46.72 3.67
N VAL A 55 -39.83 45.50 3.14
CA VAL A 55 -39.41 44.32 3.91
C VAL A 55 -37.91 44.34 4.20
N LEU A 56 -37.07 44.80 3.26
CA LEU A 56 -35.62 44.81 3.43
C LEU A 56 -35.06 46.11 4.01
N ALA A 57 -35.91 47.03 4.50
CA ALA A 57 -35.47 48.31 5.05
C ALA A 57 -34.41 48.14 6.17
N GLY A 58 -33.20 48.67 5.94
CA GLY A 58 -32.09 48.59 6.88
C GLY A 58 -31.24 47.31 6.80
N ILE A 59 -31.56 46.39 5.88
CA ILE A 59 -30.70 45.27 5.51
C ILE A 59 -29.91 45.70 4.27
N LYS A 60 -28.58 45.58 4.30
CA LYS A 60 -27.74 45.97 3.16
C LYS A 60 -27.88 44.92 2.06
N ASN A 61 -28.01 45.35 0.80
CA ASN A 61 -28.08 44.44 -0.35
C ASN A 61 -26.84 43.53 -0.47
N GLU A 62 -25.67 43.99 -0.03
CA GLU A 62 -24.42 43.20 -0.01
C GLU A 62 -24.44 42.03 0.98
N GLU A 63 -25.47 41.92 1.82
CA GLU A 63 -25.66 40.80 2.75
C GLU A 63 -26.68 39.77 2.24
N LEU A 64 -27.34 40.03 1.11
CA LEU A 64 -28.43 39.23 0.56
C LEU A 64 -28.14 38.83 -0.89
N GLU A 65 -28.07 37.52 -1.16
CA GLU A 65 -27.83 36.99 -2.51
C GLU A 65 -29.12 36.69 -3.26
N TRP A 66 -30.21 36.40 -2.54
CA TRP A 66 -31.49 36.05 -3.14
C TRP A 66 -32.65 36.50 -2.25
N VAL A 67 -33.70 37.08 -2.86
CA VAL A 67 -34.88 37.55 -2.13
C VAL A 67 -36.15 37.28 -2.92
N GLU A 68 -37.12 36.62 -2.28
CA GLU A 68 -38.44 36.35 -2.87
C GLU A 68 -39.55 36.64 -1.87
N LEU A 69 -40.48 37.50 -2.26
CA LEU A 69 -41.53 38.02 -1.39
C LEU A 69 -42.86 37.78 -2.07
N VAL A 70 -43.58 36.74 -1.63
CA VAL A 70 -44.72 36.17 -2.36
C VAL A 70 -45.97 36.05 -1.51
N THR A 71 -47.13 36.11 -2.17
CA THR A 71 -48.40 35.72 -1.56
C THR A 71 -48.52 34.20 -1.49
N PRO A 72 -49.44 33.65 -0.66
CA PRO A 72 -49.71 32.22 -0.66
C PRO A 72 -50.22 31.67 -2.00
N GLU A 73 -50.95 32.48 -2.78
CA GLU A 73 -51.39 32.09 -4.13
C GLU A 73 -50.22 32.08 -5.11
N GLU A 74 -49.35 33.11 -5.09
CA GLU A 74 -48.13 33.13 -5.89
C GLU A 74 -47.21 31.94 -5.54
N ARG A 75 -47.20 31.48 -4.28
CA ARG A 75 -46.41 30.32 -3.85
C ARG A 75 -46.82 29.03 -4.57
N GLU A 76 -48.09 28.86 -4.96
CA GLU A 76 -48.55 27.65 -5.67
C GLU A 76 -47.98 27.53 -7.09
N TRP A 77 -47.55 28.65 -7.69
CA TRP A 77 -47.03 28.71 -9.05
C TRP A 77 -45.54 29.04 -9.14
N ILE A 78 -44.97 29.56 -8.05
CA ILE A 78 -43.53 29.82 -7.96
C ILE A 78 -42.78 28.53 -7.66
N GLY A 79 -41.56 28.41 -8.20
CA GLY A 79 -40.69 27.25 -8.01
C GLY A 79 -40.26 27.05 -6.55
N THR A 80 -39.17 26.33 -6.34
CA THR A 80 -38.61 26.10 -5.01
C THR A 80 -38.08 27.40 -4.38
N LEU A 81 -38.44 27.63 -3.12
CA LEU A 81 -37.90 28.72 -2.30
C LEU A 81 -36.67 28.21 -1.51
N PRO A 82 -35.77 29.11 -1.05
CA PRO A 82 -34.76 28.80 -0.05
C PRO A 82 -35.42 28.10 1.14
N GLY A 83 -34.81 27.00 1.57
CA GLY A 83 -35.30 26.11 2.62
C GLY A 83 -36.20 24.98 2.14
N ASP A 84 -36.64 24.97 0.88
CA ASP A 84 -37.37 23.82 0.30
C ASP A 84 -36.39 22.75 -0.23
N ILE A 85 -35.15 23.15 -0.53
CA ILE A 85 -34.04 22.27 -0.90
C ILE A 85 -32.83 22.62 -0.04
N GLU A 86 -32.09 21.62 0.41
CA GLU A 86 -30.75 21.82 0.93
C GLU A 86 -29.81 22.22 -0.23
N VAL A 87 -29.81 23.51 -0.59
CA VAL A 87 -29.00 24.06 -1.70
C VAL A 87 -27.53 23.64 -1.57
N GLU A 88 -27.03 23.58 -0.33
CA GLU A 88 -25.67 23.14 0.01
C GLU A 88 -25.38 21.66 -0.35
N SER A 89 -26.40 20.83 -0.60
CA SER A 89 -26.25 19.42 -1.00
C SER A 89 -26.39 19.20 -2.51
N LEU A 90 -26.64 20.25 -3.30
CA LEU A 90 -26.79 20.10 -4.74
C LEU A 90 -25.47 19.67 -5.38
N PRO A 91 -25.50 18.73 -6.35
CA PRO A 91 -24.31 18.26 -7.05
C PRO A 91 -23.99 19.12 -8.28
N LEU A 92 -24.23 20.43 -8.19
CA LEU A 92 -23.96 21.39 -9.25
C LEU A 92 -22.59 22.04 -9.02
N TRP A 93 -21.97 22.56 -10.09
CA TRP A 93 -20.61 23.13 -9.99
C TRP A 93 -20.50 24.23 -8.94
N PRO A 94 -21.34 25.27 -8.96
CA PRO A 94 -21.17 26.38 -8.04
C PRO A 94 -21.23 25.89 -6.58
N GLU A 95 -22.22 25.06 -6.24
CA GLU A 95 -22.43 24.54 -4.88
C GLU A 95 -21.33 23.58 -4.44
N ALA A 96 -20.88 22.69 -5.33
CA ALA A 96 -19.82 21.73 -5.03
C ALA A 96 -18.46 22.41 -4.82
N LEU A 97 -18.13 23.44 -5.60
CA LEU A 97 -16.88 24.19 -5.45
C LEU A 97 -16.89 25.06 -4.18
N ALA A 98 -18.03 25.67 -3.86
CA ALA A 98 -18.21 26.42 -2.62
C ALA A 98 -18.03 25.52 -1.39
N ARG A 99 -18.67 24.35 -1.38
CA ARG A 99 -18.54 23.33 -0.34
C ARG A 99 -17.10 22.84 -0.18
N GLY A 100 -16.40 22.58 -1.30
CA GLY A 100 -14.99 22.21 -1.30
C GLY A 100 -14.08 23.27 -0.64
N THR A 101 -14.40 24.56 -0.82
CA THR A 101 -13.62 25.67 -0.27
C THR A 101 -13.87 25.89 1.22
N LEU A 102 -15.13 25.70 1.67
CA LEU A 102 -15.51 25.85 3.08
C LEU A 102 -15.04 24.68 3.95
N GLY A 103 -14.75 23.53 3.35
CA GLY A 103 -14.45 22.29 4.04
C GLY A 103 -15.71 21.58 4.53
N SER A 104 -15.59 20.28 4.82
CA SER A 104 -16.67 19.46 5.37
C SER A 104 -16.38 19.13 6.84
N THR A 105 -17.38 19.27 7.71
CA THR A 105 -17.29 18.77 9.09
C THR A 105 -17.58 17.27 9.20
N GLU A 106 -18.09 16.67 8.13
CA GLU A 106 -18.39 15.23 8.07
C GLU A 106 -17.25 14.43 7.47
N LYS A 107 -16.97 13.27 8.08
CA LYS A 107 -15.97 12.31 7.62
C LYS A 107 -16.29 11.82 6.20
N THR A 108 -15.38 12.06 5.27
CA THR A 108 -15.48 11.54 3.91
C THR A 108 -15.18 10.04 3.88
N VAL A 109 -16.07 9.28 3.24
CA VAL A 109 -15.93 7.83 3.06
C VAL A 109 -15.95 7.50 1.57
N PHE A 110 -14.89 6.86 1.09
CA PHE A 110 -14.79 6.38 -0.28
C PHE A 110 -15.22 4.92 -0.40
N PRO A 111 -15.57 4.45 -1.61
CA PRO A 111 -15.70 3.03 -1.90
C PRO A 111 -14.54 2.16 -1.39
N SER A 112 -13.29 2.64 -1.51
CA SER A 112 -12.12 1.90 -1.01
C SER A 112 -11.98 1.82 0.50
N ASP A 113 -12.71 2.64 1.25
CA ASP A 113 -12.75 2.57 2.73
C ASP A 113 -13.64 1.43 3.24
N LEU A 114 -14.45 0.85 2.36
CA LEU A 114 -15.40 -0.21 2.69
C LEU A 114 -14.77 -1.59 2.60
N ASP A 115 -15.17 -2.47 3.51
CA ASP A 115 -14.79 -3.89 3.45
C ASP A 115 -15.63 -4.67 2.40
N GLU A 116 -16.76 -4.11 1.97
CA GLU A 116 -17.70 -4.68 1.00
C GLU A 116 -17.42 -4.17 -0.42
N ASP A 117 -17.79 -4.94 -1.45
CA ASP A 117 -17.73 -4.42 -2.83
C ASP A 117 -18.91 -3.51 -3.10
N LEU A 118 -18.78 -2.72 -4.15
CA LEU A 118 -19.90 -1.98 -4.69
C LEU A 118 -20.77 -2.92 -5.53
N ASP A 119 -22.08 -2.92 -5.29
CA ASP A 119 -23.02 -3.63 -6.15
C ASP A 119 -22.91 -3.14 -7.60
N PRO A 120 -22.72 -4.03 -8.59
CA PRO A 120 -22.66 -3.63 -9.98
C PRO A 120 -23.97 -2.96 -10.45
N PRO A 121 -23.90 -2.01 -11.40
CA PRO A 121 -22.70 -1.59 -12.09
C PRO A 121 -21.88 -0.55 -11.31
N ILE A 122 -20.57 -0.58 -11.50
CA ILE A 122 -19.68 0.53 -11.09
C ILE A 122 -19.80 1.66 -12.10
N VAL A 123 -20.02 2.88 -11.64
CA VAL A 123 -20.12 4.08 -12.48
C VAL A 123 -18.81 4.86 -12.42
N ALA A 124 -18.07 4.90 -13.54
CA ALA A 124 -16.83 5.65 -13.64
C ALA A 124 -16.98 6.82 -14.63
N THR A 125 -16.78 8.04 -14.13
CA THR A 125 -16.86 9.26 -14.94
C THR A 125 -15.46 9.71 -15.36
N PHE A 126 -15.22 9.75 -16.67
CA PHE A 126 -13.99 10.29 -17.25
C PHE A 126 -14.19 11.78 -17.51
N TYR A 127 -13.37 12.61 -16.87
CA TYR A 127 -13.50 14.06 -16.92
C TYR A 127 -12.17 14.75 -17.21
N SER A 128 -12.22 15.89 -17.88
CA SER A 128 -11.08 16.80 -17.99
C SER A 128 -11.53 18.25 -18.02
N LEU A 129 -10.80 19.12 -17.31
CA LEU A 129 -11.04 20.56 -17.38
C LEU A 129 -10.64 21.13 -18.75
N ARG A 130 -9.68 20.49 -19.43
CA ARG A 130 -9.16 20.88 -20.74
C ARG A 130 -9.36 19.77 -21.76
N GLY A 131 -9.55 20.20 -23.01
CA GLY A 131 -9.63 19.30 -24.15
C GLY A 131 -8.25 18.83 -24.57
N GLY A 132 -8.19 17.74 -25.34
CA GLY A 132 -6.93 17.23 -25.92
C GLY A 132 -6.00 16.48 -24.95
N VAL A 133 -6.47 16.11 -23.76
CA VAL A 133 -5.69 15.33 -22.78
C VAL A 133 -5.88 13.80 -22.90
N GLY A 134 -6.71 13.34 -23.85
CA GLY A 134 -6.92 11.92 -24.13
C GLY A 134 -8.01 11.22 -23.28
N ARG A 135 -8.99 11.98 -22.77
CA ARG A 135 -10.09 11.49 -21.93
C ARG A 135 -10.94 10.39 -22.58
N SER A 136 -11.58 10.67 -23.72
CA SER A 136 -12.41 9.70 -24.45
C SER A 136 -11.60 8.50 -24.95
N THR A 137 -10.34 8.73 -25.34
CA THR A 137 -9.39 7.67 -25.70
C THR A 137 -9.12 6.74 -24.52
N ALA A 138 -8.86 7.28 -23.33
CA ALA A 138 -8.62 6.50 -22.14
C ALA A 138 -9.85 5.67 -21.74
N LEU A 139 -11.05 6.25 -21.85
CA LEU A 139 -12.31 5.53 -21.61
C LEU A 139 -12.46 4.34 -22.55
N ALA A 140 -12.26 4.54 -23.86
CA ALA A 140 -12.43 3.50 -24.86
C ALA A 140 -11.41 2.35 -24.70
N TYR A 141 -10.13 2.65 -24.45
CA TYR A 141 -9.15 1.59 -24.13
C TYR A 141 -9.49 0.86 -22.82
N THR A 142 -9.98 1.58 -21.82
CA THR A 142 -10.43 0.99 -20.54
C THR A 142 -11.60 0.04 -20.76
N ALA A 143 -12.56 0.38 -21.60
CA ALA A 143 -13.70 -0.47 -21.95
C ALA A 143 -13.25 -1.81 -22.57
N HIS A 144 -12.30 -1.75 -23.51
CA HIS A 144 -11.72 -2.96 -24.13
C HIS A 144 -10.98 -3.85 -23.14
N LEU A 145 -10.22 -3.26 -22.21
CA LEU A 145 -9.52 -4.02 -21.16
C LEU A 145 -10.49 -4.70 -20.20
N LEU A 146 -11.54 -4.00 -19.76
CA LEU A 146 -12.59 -4.56 -18.90
C LEU A 146 -13.37 -5.68 -19.63
N SER A 147 -13.68 -5.49 -20.91
CA SER A 147 -14.31 -6.51 -21.76
C SER A 147 -13.42 -7.74 -21.96
N ALA A 148 -12.10 -7.57 -22.06
CA ALA A 148 -11.15 -8.69 -22.13
C ALA A 148 -11.18 -9.52 -20.83
N ASN A 149 -11.49 -8.87 -19.70
CA ASN A 149 -11.73 -9.52 -18.41
C ASN A 149 -13.20 -9.96 -18.23
N ARG A 150 -13.93 -10.17 -19.33
CA ARG A 150 -15.33 -10.67 -19.41
C ARG A 150 -16.37 -9.79 -18.70
N ARG A 151 -16.06 -8.52 -18.44
CA ARG A 151 -17.02 -7.56 -17.88
C ARG A 151 -17.92 -7.01 -18.98
N LYS A 152 -19.22 -6.88 -18.69
CA LYS A 152 -20.20 -6.19 -19.54
C LYS A 152 -20.13 -4.69 -19.28
N VAL A 153 -19.67 -3.94 -20.28
CA VAL A 153 -19.38 -2.52 -20.17
C VAL A 153 -20.37 -1.72 -21.03
N VAL A 154 -21.06 -0.76 -20.40
CA VAL A 154 -21.87 0.23 -21.11
C VAL A 154 -21.10 1.55 -21.12
N CYS A 155 -20.68 1.99 -22.29
CA CYS A 155 -20.09 3.30 -22.51
C CYS A 155 -21.20 4.30 -22.86
N VAL A 156 -21.17 5.48 -22.26
CA VAL A 156 -22.16 6.54 -22.50
C VAL A 156 -21.43 7.81 -22.91
N ASP A 157 -21.74 8.31 -24.09
CA ASP A 157 -21.20 9.57 -24.58
C ASP A 157 -22.02 10.74 -24.00
N MET A 158 -21.52 11.34 -22.93
CA MET A 158 -22.11 12.52 -22.27
C MET A 158 -21.48 13.83 -22.77
N ASP A 159 -20.60 13.79 -23.79
CA ASP A 159 -20.12 14.98 -24.50
C ASP A 159 -21.18 15.41 -25.52
N LEU A 160 -22.30 15.93 -25.02
CA LEU A 160 -23.49 16.20 -25.83
C LEU A 160 -23.23 17.31 -26.87
N GLU A 161 -22.32 18.23 -26.60
CA GLU A 161 -21.99 19.34 -27.50
C GLU A 161 -20.98 18.96 -28.58
N ALA A 162 -20.08 18.00 -28.32
CA ALA A 162 -19.07 17.54 -29.26
C ALA A 162 -18.84 16.01 -29.16
N PRO A 163 -19.86 15.20 -29.50
CA PRO A 163 -19.80 13.75 -29.34
C PRO A 163 -18.77 13.14 -30.28
N GLY A 164 -18.10 12.10 -29.81
CA GLY A 164 -16.99 11.48 -30.54
C GLY A 164 -16.77 10.00 -30.24
N LEU A 165 -17.51 9.43 -29.30
CA LEU A 165 -17.25 8.07 -28.84
C LEU A 165 -17.70 7.01 -29.88
N ALA A 166 -18.79 7.28 -30.61
CA ALA A 166 -19.26 6.42 -31.69
C ALA A 166 -18.22 6.29 -32.83
N ALA A 167 -17.51 7.38 -33.14
CA ALA A 167 -16.43 7.39 -34.13
C ALA A 167 -15.22 6.57 -33.65
N LEU A 168 -14.80 6.78 -32.40
CA LEU A 168 -13.70 6.02 -31.78
C LEU A 168 -13.94 4.51 -31.78
N PHE A 169 -15.19 4.09 -31.59
CA PHE A 169 -15.65 2.70 -31.62
C PHE A 169 -16.04 2.18 -33.02
N LYS A 170 -15.95 2.99 -34.08
CA LYS A 170 -16.34 2.64 -35.46
C LYS A 170 -17.81 2.21 -35.62
N CYS A 171 -18.73 2.80 -34.87
CA CYS A 171 -20.17 2.52 -34.95
C CYS A 171 -21.01 3.78 -35.27
N GLU A 172 -20.37 4.86 -35.73
CA GLU A 172 -21.02 6.13 -36.10
C GLU A 172 -22.12 5.98 -37.16
N ASP A 173 -21.93 5.07 -38.13
CA ASP A 173 -22.90 4.80 -39.19
C ASP A 173 -24.14 4.04 -38.70
N GLU A 174 -24.04 3.36 -37.54
CA GLU A 174 -25.15 2.64 -36.91
C GLU A 174 -26.07 3.57 -36.11
N VAL A 175 -25.62 4.79 -35.80
CA VAL A 175 -26.39 5.76 -35.00
C VAL A 175 -27.52 6.37 -35.85
N THR A 176 -28.76 6.05 -35.48
CA THR A 176 -29.96 6.65 -36.09
C THR A 176 -30.35 7.97 -35.41
N SER A 177 -31.25 8.74 -36.04
CA SER A 177 -31.66 10.07 -35.53
C SER A 177 -32.52 10.04 -34.27
N SER A 178 -33.16 8.91 -33.96
CA SER A 178 -33.95 8.73 -32.74
C SER A 178 -33.13 8.21 -31.57
N GLN A 179 -31.95 7.64 -31.81
CA GLN A 179 -31.13 7.02 -30.78
C GLN A 179 -30.25 8.02 -30.02
N GLY A 180 -29.78 7.58 -28.84
CA GLY A 180 -28.79 8.27 -28.02
C GLY A 180 -29.33 8.97 -26.77
N VAL A 181 -28.40 9.49 -25.98
CA VAL A 181 -28.61 10.14 -24.67
C VAL A 181 -29.55 11.33 -24.77
N VAL A 182 -29.39 12.20 -25.78
CA VAL A 182 -30.22 13.40 -25.91
C VAL A 182 -31.69 13.05 -26.11
N SER A 183 -32.01 12.05 -26.95
CA SER A 183 -33.39 11.59 -27.11
C SER A 183 -33.92 10.97 -25.82
N LEU A 184 -33.14 10.10 -25.16
CA LEU A 184 -33.55 9.47 -23.89
C LEU A 184 -33.87 10.49 -22.81
N LEU A 185 -33.01 11.48 -22.61
CA LEU A 185 -33.21 12.49 -21.57
C LEU A 185 -34.43 13.36 -21.86
N VAL A 186 -34.69 13.72 -23.13
CA VAL A 186 -35.89 14.49 -23.51
C VAL A 186 -37.16 13.68 -23.29
N GLU A 187 -37.18 12.40 -23.66
CA GLU A 187 -38.33 11.50 -23.46
C GLU A 187 -38.61 11.32 -21.96
N LEU A 188 -37.56 11.12 -21.15
CA LEU A 188 -37.67 11.02 -19.69
C LEU A 188 -38.15 12.31 -19.05
N ASP A 189 -37.71 13.47 -19.53
CA ASP A 189 -38.14 14.80 -19.07
C ASP A 189 -39.64 15.02 -19.38
N GLN A 190 -40.11 14.55 -20.52
CA GLN A 190 -41.51 14.66 -20.95
C GLN A 190 -42.48 13.73 -20.23
N GLY A 191 -42.01 12.86 -19.34
CA GLY A 191 -42.88 11.91 -18.65
C GLY A 191 -42.88 10.50 -19.24
N GLU A 192 -42.21 10.28 -20.36
CA GLU A 192 -42.29 9.04 -21.13
C GLU A 192 -41.45 7.90 -20.51
N GLU A 193 -41.72 6.67 -20.96
CA GLU A 193 -40.94 5.48 -20.62
C GLU A 193 -40.22 4.96 -21.89
N PRO A 194 -38.98 5.41 -22.15
CA PRO A 194 -38.28 5.04 -23.36
C PRO A 194 -37.78 3.59 -23.32
N ASP A 195 -37.69 2.96 -24.49
CA ASP A 195 -37.06 1.64 -24.65
C ASP A 195 -35.53 1.81 -24.72
N PHE A 196 -34.86 1.71 -23.56
CA PHE A 196 -33.41 1.83 -23.45
C PHE A 196 -32.63 0.88 -24.38
N ALA A 197 -33.16 -0.32 -24.66
CA ALA A 197 -32.49 -1.29 -25.52
C ALA A 197 -32.37 -0.76 -26.97
N SER A 198 -33.35 0.02 -27.43
CA SER A 198 -33.33 0.61 -28.76
C SER A 198 -32.26 1.70 -28.94
N HIS A 199 -31.74 2.28 -27.85
CA HIS A 199 -30.66 3.30 -27.88
C HIS A 199 -29.27 2.70 -27.68
N LEU A 200 -29.17 1.38 -27.49
CA LEU A 200 -27.94 0.67 -27.22
C LEU A 200 -27.34 0.11 -28.53
N ILE A 201 -26.07 0.40 -28.78
CA ILE A 201 -25.33 -0.05 -29.97
C ILE A 201 -24.21 -0.99 -29.53
N PRO A 202 -24.20 -2.26 -29.98
CA PRO A 202 -23.06 -3.15 -29.75
C PRO A 202 -21.81 -2.60 -30.45
N VAL A 203 -20.68 -2.55 -29.73
CA VAL A 203 -19.43 -2.09 -30.34
C VAL A 203 -18.84 -3.20 -31.23
N PRO A 204 -18.45 -2.91 -32.48
CA PRO A 204 -17.81 -3.88 -33.36
C PRO A 204 -16.56 -4.52 -32.73
N GLU A 205 -16.29 -5.77 -33.06
CA GLU A 205 -15.11 -6.53 -32.58
C GLU A 205 -15.06 -6.72 -31.04
N SER A 206 -16.18 -6.51 -30.33
CA SER A 206 -16.33 -6.82 -28.90
C SER A 206 -17.70 -7.41 -28.59
N ASP A 207 -17.75 -8.50 -27.83
CA ASP A 207 -19.00 -9.14 -27.43
C ASP A 207 -19.62 -8.54 -26.15
N ASN A 208 -18.87 -7.70 -25.41
CA ASN A 208 -19.27 -7.23 -24.09
C ASN A 208 -19.20 -5.70 -23.91
N ILE A 209 -19.00 -4.95 -25.00
CA ILE A 209 -19.03 -3.48 -24.97
C ILE A 209 -20.25 -3.00 -25.73
N TYR A 210 -21.00 -2.11 -25.09
CA TYR A 210 -22.16 -1.46 -25.66
C TYR A 210 -22.03 0.05 -25.51
N LEU A 211 -22.48 0.79 -26.51
CA LEU A 211 -22.46 2.25 -26.54
C LEU A 211 -23.89 2.80 -26.49
N ILE A 212 -24.12 3.78 -25.62
CA ILE A 212 -25.22 4.72 -25.77
C ILE A 212 -24.60 6.02 -26.30
N PRO A 213 -24.75 6.33 -27.60
CA PRO A 213 -24.15 7.53 -28.19
C PRO A 213 -24.87 8.78 -27.68
N ALA A 214 -24.29 9.97 -27.80
CA ALA A 214 -25.01 11.20 -27.46
C ALA A 214 -26.27 11.36 -28.34
N GLY A 215 -26.11 11.04 -29.63
CA GLY A 215 -27.14 11.03 -30.67
C GLY A 215 -26.52 11.41 -32.02
N ARG A 216 -27.30 11.34 -33.09
CA ARG A 216 -26.83 11.76 -34.43
C ARG A 216 -26.94 13.28 -34.57
N THR A 217 -25.82 13.94 -34.90
CA THR A 217 -25.73 15.40 -35.06
C THR A 217 -26.56 15.90 -36.25
N THR A 218 -27.81 16.26 -35.96
CA THR A 218 -28.80 16.80 -36.91
C THR A 218 -29.37 18.12 -36.41
N ALA A 219 -30.16 18.81 -37.23
CA ALA A 219 -30.86 20.02 -36.78
C ALA A 219 -31.83 19.72 -35.61
N ASP A 220 -32.47 18.56 -35.62
CA ASP A 220 -33.36 18.14 -34.52
C ASP A 220 -32.57 17.81 -33.25
N TYR A 221 -31.39 17.20 -33.37
CA TYR A 221 -30.48 17.00 -32.24
C TYR A 221 -30.12 18.32 -31.55
N ALA A 222 -29.69 19.32 -32.33
CA ALA A 222 -29.37 20.64 -31.79
C ALA A 222 -30.58 21.32 -31.12
N ARG A 223 -31.79 21.11 -31.66
CA ARG A 223 -33.03 21.57 -31.03
C ARG A 223 -33.29 20.86 -29.70
N LYS A 224 -33.18 19.53 -29.67
CA LYS A 224 -33.40 18.71 -28.46
C LYS A 224 -32.39 19.01 -27.35
N LEU A 225 -31.14 19.25 -27.71
CA LEU A 225 -30.07 19.59 -26.77
C LEU A 225 -30.41 20.81 -25.89
N ARG A 226 -31.17 21.78 -26.43
CA ARG A 226 -31.63 22.96 -25.67
C ARG A 226 -32.56 22.62 -24.49
N PHE A 227 -33.22 21.47 -24.50
CA PHE A 227 -34.11 21.05 -23.42
C PHE A 227 -33.38 20.32 -22.29
N ILE A 228 -32.08 20.05 -22.45
CA ILE A 228 -31.26 19.42 -21.42
C ILE A 228 -30.89 20.48 -20.40
N MET A 229 -31.59 20.50 -19.26
CA MET A 229 -31.41 21.48 -18.18
C MET A 229 -31.17 20.78 -16.82
N PRO A 230 -29.94 20.27 -16.58
CA PRO A 230 -29.64 19.52 -15.37
C PRO A 230 -29.84 20.31 -14.07
N ASP A 231 -29.61 21.63 -14.12
CA ASP A 231 -29.81 22.53 -13.00
C ASP A 231 -31.28 22.58 -12.55
N ALA A 232 -32.24 22.53 -13.49
CA ALA A 232 -33.66 22.45 -13.19
C ALA A 232 -34.02 21.07 -12.62
N TRP A 233 -33.54 19.99 -13.24
CA TRP A 233 -33.83 18.61 -12.85
C TRP A 233 -33.43 18.25 -11.40
N TYR A 234 -32.41 18.90 -10.86
CA TYR A 234 -31.99 18.71 -9.46
C TYR A 234 -32.75 19.59 -8.45
N ARG A 235 -33.58 20.52 -8.94
CA ARG A 235 -34.46 21.37 -8.13
C ARG A 235 -35.94 20.98 -8.21
N GLU A 236 -36.24 19.97 -9.01
CA GLU A 236 -37.57 19.41 -9.21
C GLU A 236 -37.69 18.00 -8.61
N GLU A 237 -38.93 17.53 -8.43
CA GLU A 237 -39.20 16.19 -7.92
C GLU A 237 -38.78 15.09 -8.92
N ARG A 238 -38.99 15.34 -10.21
CA ARG A 238 -38.61 14.43 -11.30
C ARG A 238 -37.21 14.79 -11.79
N ASN A 239 -36.30 13.83 -11.77
CA ASN A 239 -34.93 14.00 -12.25
C ASN A 239 -34.62 13.04 -13.42
N PRO A 240 -34.72 13.49 -14.68
CA PRO A 240 -34.45 12.69 -15.87
C PRO A 240 -33.06 12.04 -15.88
N LEU A 241 -32.04 12.70 -15.32
CA LEU A 241 -30.69 12.16 -15.29
C LEU A 241 -30.55 10.95 -14.34
N LYS A 242 -31.19 11.00 -13.17
CA LYS A 242 -31.28 9.85 -12.24
C LYS A 242 -32.10 8.70 -12.83
N LEU A 243 -33.21 9.03 -13.49
CA LEU A 243 -34.04 8.05 -14.21
C LEU A 243 -33.28 7.39 -15.36
N PHE A 244 -32.46 8.16 -16.07
CA PHE A 244 -31.58 7.66 -17.13
C PHE A 244 -30.58 6.64 -16.59
N LEU A 245 -29.87 6.96 -15.51
CA LEU A 245 -28.91 6.02 -14.91
C LEU A 245 -29.63 4.76 -14.38
N THR A 246 -30.80 4.92 -13.75
CA THR A 246 -31.61 3.79 -13.26
C THR A 246 -32.09 2.92 -14.43
N GLY A 247 -32.50 3.51 -15.54
CA GLY A 247 -32.91 2.78 -16.74
C GLY A 247 -31.76 1.97 -17.36
N ILE A 248 -30.54 2.50 -17.38
CA ILE A 248 -29.36 1.70 -17.80
C ILE A 248 -29.12 0.52 -16.86
N LYS A 249 -29.29 0.72 -15.55
CA LYS A 249 -29.08 -0.32 -14.53
C LYS A 249 -30.13 -1.43 -14.58
N GLU A 250 -31.39 -1.08 -14.86
CA GLU A 250 -32.54 -1.97 -14.61
C GLU A 250 -33.32 -2.36 -15.86
N LYS A 251 -33.34 -1.51 -16.91
CA LYS A 251 -34.20 -1.68 -18.09
C LYS A 251 -33.47 -2.21 -19.33
N LEU A 252 -32.16 -2.42 -19.26
CA LEU A 252 -31.40 -3.08 -20.32
C LEU A 252 -31.67 -4.60 -20.35
N PRO A 253 -31.47 -5.28 -21.51
CA PRO A 253 -31.67 -6.73 -21.63
C PRO A 253 -30.66 -7.57 -20.84
N PHE A 254 -29.67 -6.93 -20.21
CA PHE A 254 -28.69 -7.54 -19.33
C PHE A 254 -28.34 -6.56 -18.20
N LYS A 255 -27.80 -7.08 -17.09
CA LYS A 255 -27.21 -6.25 -16.04
C LYS A 255 -25.76 -5.90 -16.41
N PRO A 256 -25.39 -4.62 -16.56
CA PRO A 256 -24.01 -4.22 -16.80
C PRO A 256 -23.17 -4.40 -15.53
N ASP A 257 -21.89 -4.71 -15.71
CA ASP A 257 -20.90 -4.70 -14.61
C ASP A 257 -20.34 -3.30 -14.40
N VAL A 258 -20.20 -2.53 -15.48
CA VAL A 258 -19.58 -1.20 -15.47
C VAL A 258 -20.33 -0.26 -16.41
N ILE A 259 -20.53 0.97 -15.96
CA ILE A 259 -20.98 2.10 -16.77
C ILE A 259 -19.82 3.11 -16.82
N LEU A 260 -19.35 3.43 -18.04
CA LEU A 260 -18.32 4.43 -18.28
C LEU A 260 -18.96 5.68 -18.88
N LEU A 261 -18.86 6.82 -18.20
CA LEU A 261 -19.42 8.09 -18.64
C LEU A 261 -18.30 8.96 -19.24
N ASP A 262 -18.42 9.31 -20.52
CA ASP A 262 -17.53 10.27 -21.17
C ASP A 262 -18.11 11.68 -20.99
N ALA A 263 -17.67 12.43 -19.97
CA ALA A 263 -18.19 13.77 -19.64
C ALA A 263 -18.00 14.82 -20.77
N ARG A 264 -18.29 16.10 -20.55
CA ARG A 264 -17.82 17.19 -21.43
C ARG A 264 -16.48 17.73 -20.93
N THR A 265 -15.70 18.40 -21.78
CA THR A 265 -14.56 19.20 -21.28
C THR A 265 -15.04 20.46 -20.56
N GLY A 266 -14.46 20.76 -19.40
CA GLY A 266 -14.66 22.03 -18.70
C GLY A 266 -15.82 22.03 -17.71
N ILE A 267 -16.15 23.22 -17.21
CA ILE A 267 -17.23 23.42 -16.23
C ILE A 267 -18.53 23.63 -17.01
N THR A 268 -19.31 22.56 -17.18
CA THR A 268 -20.63 22.56 -17.84
C THR A 268 -21.71 22.01 -16.92
N ASP A 269 -22.96 22.40 -17.13
CA ASP A 269 -24.07 22.10 -16.21
C ASP A 269 -24.28 20.59 -16.02
N ILE A 270 -24.11 19.79 -17.08
CA ILE A 270 -24.23 18.33 -17.00
C ILE A 270 -23.08 17.67 -16.23
N ASN A 271 -21.87 18.25 -16.27
CA ASN A 271 -20.69 17.64 -15.67
C ASN A 271 -20.74 17.60 -14.14
N GLY A 272 -21.38 18.59 -13.50
CA GLY A 272 -21.50 18.64 -12.04
C GLY A 272 -22.16 17.36 -11.50
N PRO A 273 -23.41 17.07 -11.89
CA PRO A 273 -24.10 15.85 -11.48
C PRO A 273 -23.36 14.55 -11.82
N LEU A 274 -22.72 14.48 -13.00
CA LEU A 274 -21.96 13.28 -13.40
C LEU A 274 -20.78 12.99 -12.47
N LEU A 275 -20.19 14.02 -11.88
CA LEU A 275 -19.03 13.93 -10.99
C LEU A 275 -19.42 13.83 -9.52
N PHE A 276 -20.38 14.63 -9.08
CA PHE A 276 -20.67 14.84 -7.66
C PHE A 276 -21.84 14.00 -7.14
N ASP A 277 -22.68 13.44 -8.02
CA ASP A 277 -23.82 12.59 -7.65
C ASP A 277 -23.73 11.17 -8.20
N LEU A 278 -23.41 11.01 -9.49
CA LEU A 278 -23.53 9.72 -10.17
C LEU A 278 -22.27 8.85 -10.13
N ALA A 279 -21.09 9.46 -10.03
CA ALA A 279 -19.82 8.74 -10.10
C ALA A 279 -19.52 7.96 -8.81
N ASP A 280 -19.14 6.70 -8.95
CA ASP A 280 -18.44 5.97 -7.89
C ASP A 280 -16.94 6.30 -7.94
N ILE A 281 -16.42 6.50 -9.15
CA ILE A 281 -15.02 6.82 -9.42
C ILE A 281 -14.98 7.99 -10.40
N ALA A 282 -14.21 9.01 -10.07
CA ALA A 282 -13.94 10.14 -10.94
C ALA A 282 -12.52 10.03 -11.52
N ILE A 283 -12.40 9.71 -12.80
CA ILE A 283 -11.13 9.65 -13.52
C ILE A 283 -10.83 11.02 -14.11
N VAL A 284 -10.07 11.80 -13.35
CA VAL A 284 -9.66 13.17 -13.65
C VAL A 284 -8.43 13.15 -14.55
N THR A 285 -8.64 13.41 -15.83
CA THR A 285 -7.58 13.46 -16.84
C THR A 285 -7.06 14.89 -17.00
N PHE A 286 -5.75 15.10 -16.85
CA PHE A 286 -5.16 16.43 -17.03
C PHE A 286 -3.68 16.38 -17.44
N PHE A 287 -3.18 17.52 -17.92
CA PHE A 287 -1.74 17.76 -18.10
C PHE A 287 -1.30 18.86 -17.10
N PRO A 288 -0.17 18.73 -16.39
CA PRO A 288 0.26 19.64 -15.32
C PRO A 288 0.77 21.01 -15.82
N HIS A 289 -0.11 21.73 -16.52
CA HIS A 289 0.07 23.10 -16.97
C HIS A 289 -0.48 24.10 -15.93
N PRO A 290 0.14 25.27 -15.68
CA PRO A 290 -0.30 26.20 -14.63
C PRO A 290 -1.81 26.53 -14.65
N GLN A 291 -2.38 26.63 -15.85
CA GLN A 291 -3.80 26.91 -16.03
C GLN A 291 -4.74 25.76 -15.59
N ALA A 292 -4.22 24.54 -15.39
CA ALA A 292 -4.99 23.41 -14.89
C ALA A 292 -4.93 23.28 -13.35
N ARG A 293 -3.94 23.91 -12.68
CA ARG A 293 -3.71 23.70 -11.24
C ARG A 293 -4.93 24.06 -10.39
N LEU A 294 -5.34 25.33 -10.42
CA LEU A 294 -6.39 25.85 -9.56
C LEU A 294 -7.76 25.22 -9.88
N GLY A 295 -8.07 25.04 -11.16
CA GLY A 295 -9.36 24.45 -11.55
C GLY A 295 -9.49 22.98 -11.15
N THR A 296 -8.42 22.19 -11.30
CA THR A 296 -8.42 20.79 -10.87
C THR A 296 -8.36 20.65 -9.35
N GLU A 297 -7.71 21.59 -8.65
CA GLU A 297 -7.74 21.68 -7.18
C GLU A 297 -9.17 21.84 -6.66
N LEU A 298 -9.87 22.88 -7.13
CA LEU A 298 -11.25 23.17 -6.74
C LEU A 298 -12.19 22.00 -7.07
N LEU A 299 -12.04 21.39 -8.24
CA LEU A 299 -12.77 20.17 -8.61
C LEU A 299 -12.50 19.05 -7.60
N THR A 300 -11.23 18.81 -7.27
CA THR A 300 -10.83 17.72 -6.37
C THR A 300 -11.43 17.94 -4.99
N GLN A 301 -11.33 19.16 -4.45
CA GLN A 301 -11.97 19.53 -3.19
C GLN A 301 -13.51 19.36 -3.24
N GLY A 302 -14.13 19.70 -4.36
CA GLY A 302 -15.55 19.44 -4.61
C GLY A 302 -15.89 17.95 -4.58
N LEU A 303 -15.08 17.09 -5.24
CA LEU A 303 -15.25 15.64 -5.21
C LEU A 303 -15.15 15.08 -3.78
N LEU A 304 -14.11 15.48 -3.05
CA LEU A 304 -13.81 15.00 -1.68
C LEU A 304 -14.91 15.37 -0.67
N THR A 305 -15.65 16.44 -0.92
CA THR A 305 -16.74 16.92 -0.03
C THR A 305 -18.13 16.56 -0.53
N SER A 306 -18.24 15.92 -1.70
CA SER A 306 -19.52 15.51 -2.27
C SER A 306 -20.03 14.20 -1.67
N ARG A 307 -21.32 13.94 -1.85
CA ARG A 307 -22.02 12.72 -1.44
C ARG A 307 -22.85 12.24 -2.62
N THR A 308 -22.51 11.06 -3.12
CA THR A 308 -23.14 10.45 -4.28
C THR A 308 -24.48 9.83 -3.89
N GLY A 309 -25.30 9.54 -4.89
CA GLY A 309 -26.54 8.77 -4.70
C GLY A 309 -26.30 7.34 -4.19
N ARG A 310 -25.06 6.82 -4.24
CA ARG A 310 -24.72 5.49 -3.75
C ARG A 310 -24.62 5.49 -2.23
N LYS A 311 -25.43 4.63 -1.60
CA LYS A 311 -25.42 4.40 -0.15
C LYS A 311 -25.10 2.95 0.16
N ILE A 312 -24.17 2.73 1.09
CA ILE A 312 -23.86 1.40 1.64
C ILE A 312 -24.05 1.47 3.15
N SER A 313 -24.83 0.53 3.70
CA SER A 313 -25.19 0.51 5.13
C SER A 313 -25.76 1.83 5.65
N GLY A 314 -26.51 2.55 4.80
CA GLY A 314 -27.13 3.85 5.11
C GLY A 314 -26.20 5.07 4.98
N GLN A 315 -24.90 4.87 4.73
CA GLN A 315 -23.93 5.95 4.56
C GLN A 315 -23.74 6.31 3.08
N ALA A 316 -23.81 7.60 2.75
CA ALA A 316 -23.49 8.09 1.41
C ALA A 316 -21.97 8.15 1.20
N LEU A 317 -21.53 7.82 -0.01
CA LEU A 317 -20.12 7.78 -0.36
C LEU A 317 -19.69 9.04 -1.11
N ALA A 318 -18.41 9.37 -1.05
CA ALA A 318 -17.82 10.35 -1.97
C ALA A 318 -17.30 9.65 -3.23
N PRO A 319 -17.32 10.32 -4.39
CA PRO A 319 -16.71 9.77 -5.60
C PRO A 319 -15.20 9.64 -5.41
N GLU A 320 -14.63 8.48 -5.76
CA GLU A 320 -13.21 8.26 -5.53
C GLU A 320 -12.36 8.91 -6.65
N PRO A 321 -11.49 9.89 -6.32
CA PRO A 321 -10.69 10.56 -7.34
C PRO A 321 -9.53 9.66 -7.82
N ARG A 322 -9.35 9.59 -9.13
CA ARG A 322 -8.23 8.94 -9.81
C ARG A 322 -7.67 9.87 -10.86
N PHE A 323 -6.34 10.01 -10.92
CA PHE A 323 -5.69 11.03 -11.73
C PHE A 323 -4.98 10.40 -12.92
N LEU A 324 -5.43 10.71 -14.13
CA LEU A 324 -4.77 10.29 -15.35
C LEU A 324 -3.98 11.46 -15.94
N VAL A 325 -2.67 11.45 -15.78
CA VAL A 325 -1.80 12.51 -16.30
C VAL A 325 -1.40 12.19 -17.73
N SER A 326 -1.90 12.98 -18.67
CA SER A 326 -1.80 12.70 -20.10
C SER A 326 -1.96 13.94 -20.98
N PRO A 327 -1.30 13.99 -22.16
CA PRO A 327 -0.20 13.12 -22.57
C PRO A 327 1.15 13.67 -22.07
N LEU A 328 2.00 12.81 -21.50
CA LEU A 328 3.38 13.20 -21.15
C LEU A 328 4.30 13.23 -22.38
N PRO A 329 5.23 14.18 -22.50
CA PRO A 329 6.20 14.20 -23.59
C PRO A 329 7.10 12.96 -23.56
N ASN A 330 7.66 12.57 -24.71
CA ASN A 330 8.57 11.41 -24.81
C ASN A 330 10.03 11.70 -24.39
N VAL A 331 10.30 12.85 -23.77
CA VAL A 331 11.63 13.25 -23.31
C VAL A 331 11.78 12.88 -21.82
N PRO A 332 12.73 11.99 -21.43
CA PRO A 332 12.83 11.47 -20.06
C PRO A 332 12.94 12.54 -18.96
N GLU A 333 13.72 13.59 -19.18
CA GLU A 333 13.88 14.69 -18.23
C GLU A 333 12.57 15.46 -18.02
N LEU A 334 11.83 15.73 -19.10
CA LEU A 334 10.53 16.38 -19.02
C LEU A 334 9.48 15.47 -18.39
N GLN A 335 9.55 14.15 -18.63
CA GLN A 335 8.67 13.18 -17.95
C GLN A 335 8.86 13.27 -16.45
N LYS A 336 10.09 13.09 -15.95
CA LYS A 336 10.40 13.15 -14.53
C LYS A 336 9.93 14.49 -13.92
N LYS A 337 10.18 15.60 -14.61
CA LYS A 337 9.71 16.93 -14.19
C LYS A 337 8.19 16.99 -14.03
N TYR A 338 7.42 16.51 -15.01
CA TYR A 338 5.97 16.56 -14.97
C TYR A 338 5.35 15.52 -14.02
N GLU A 339 5.99 14.38 -13.84
CA GLU A 339 5.60 13.37 -12.84
C GLU A 339 5.73 13.95 -11.42
N VAL A 340 6.90 14.49 -11.07
CA VAL A 340 7.15 15.14 -9.77
C VAL A 340 6.15 16.27 -9.52
N LYS A 341 5.99 17.17 -10.50
CA LYS A 341 5.03 18.27 -10.43
C LYS A 341 3.58 17.80 -10.24
N SER A 342 3.19 16.70 -10.87
CA SER A 342 1.83 16.16 -10.73
C SER A 342 1.61 15.59 -9.34
N PHE A 343 2.59 14.86 -8.80
CA PHE A 343 2.52 14.35 -7.43
C PHE A 343 2.47 15.47 -6.39
N GLU A 344 3.27 16.54 -6.55
CA GLU A 344 3.17 17.73 -5.70
C GLU A 344 1.76 18.29 -5.66
N TRP A 345 1.17 18.55 -6.83
CA TRP A 345 -0.16 19.14 -6.92
C TRP A 345 -1.22 18.25 -6.31
N ILE A 346 -1.21 16.96 -6.63
CA ILE A 346 -2.21 16.02 -6.14
C ILE A 346 -2.06 15.81 -4.62
N SER A 347 -0.83 15.75 -4.10
CA SER A 347 -0.59 15.67 -2.66
C SER A 347 -1.13 16.92 -1.93
N ASP A 348 -0.90 18.11 -2.50
CA ASP A 348 -1.48 19.36 -1.97
C ASP A 348 -3.02 19.29 -1.95
N TRP A 349 -3.65 18.84 -3.05
CA TRP A 349 -5.11 18.75 -3.16
C TRP A 349 -5.74 17.74 -2.18
N LEU A 350 -5.01 16.67 -1.85
CA LEU A 350 -5.45 15.62 -0.93
C LEU A 350 -5.09 15.90 0.54
N SER A 351 -4.31 16.94 0.82
CA SER A 351 -3.78 17.20 2.17
C SER A 351 -4.86 17.33 3.23
N GLY A 352 -5.89 18.15 2.99
CA GLY A 352 -6.98 18.37 3.94
C GLY A 352 -7.73 17.07 4.30
N VAL A 353 -8.13 16.27 3.32
CA VAL A 353 -8.85 15.01 3.60
C VAL A 353 -7.96 13.99 4.30
N ASN A 354 -6.64 14.01 4.05
CA ASN A 354 -5.70 13.10 4.69
C ASN A 354 -5.45 13.46 6.16
N GLU A 355 -5.61 14.72 6.56
CA GLU A 355 -5.56 15.14 7.97
C GLU A 355 -6.75 14.58 8.77
N ASP A 356 -7.92 14.45 8.15
CA ASP A 356 -9.14 13.95 8.78
C ASP A 356 -9.26 12.40 8.80
N ARG A 357 -8.30 11.68 8.22
CA ARG A 357 -8.32 10.21 8.06
C ARG A 357 -7.51 9.49 9.13
N GLU A 358 -7.89 9.63 10.40
CA GLU A 358 -7.22 8.94 11.52
C GLU A 358 -7.38 7.40 11.48
N ASP A 359 -8.54 6.89 11.05
CA ASP A 359 -8.87 5.44 11.05
C ASP A 359 -8.84 4.76 9.65
N SER A 360 -8.25 5.42 8.64
CA SER A 360 -8.24 4.94 7.25
C SER A 360 -6.87 5.16 6.61
N GLU A 361 -6.54 4.39 5.56
CA GLU A 361 -5.29 4.63 4.83
C GLU A 361 -5.31 6.03 4.21
N ILE A 362 -4.19 6.73 4.36
CA ILE A 362 -3.90 8.01 3.70
C ILE A 362 -3.97 7.79 2.19
N LEU A 363 -4.64 8.70 1.48
CA LEU A 363 -4.67 8.73 0.02
C LEU A 363 -3.28 9.14 -0.50
N ASP A 364 -2.55 8.19 -1.07
CA ASP A 364 -1.23 8.43 -1.68
C ASP A 364 -1.40 8.87 -3.15
N GLU A 365 -0.87 10.05 -3.48
CA GLU A 365 -0.89 10.60 -4.82
C GLU A 365 -0.32 9.66 -5.89
N ARG A 366 0.72 8.88 -5.57
CA ARG A 366 1.36 7.94 -6.49
C ARG A 366 0.48 6.76 -6.79
N GLU A 367 -0.34 6.39 -5.82
CA GLU A 367 -1.25 5.28 -5.89
C GLU A 367 -2.57 5.64 -6.58
N LEU A 368 -2.94 6.92 -6.56
CA LEU A 368 -4.10 7.45 -7.27
C LEU A 368 -3.79 7.94 -8.68
N THR A 369 -2.51 8.13 -9.03
CA THR A 369 -2.10 8.78 -10.29
C THR A 369 -1.45 7.82 -11.27
N HIS A 370 -1.91 7.77 -12.52
CA HIS A 370 -1.26 7.04 -13.61
C HIS A 370 -0.84 7.99 -14.72
N PHE A 371 0.25 7.66 -15.43
CA PHE A 371 0.84 8.49 -16.47
C PHE A 371 0.75 7.79 -17.83
N VAL A 372 0.22 8.50 -18.82
CA VAL A 372 0.19 8.04 -20.21
C VAL A 372 1.04 8.98 -21.05
N ARG A 373 1.98 8.39 -21.79
CA ARG A 373 2.89 9.11 -22.67
C ARG A 373 2.21 9.42 -23.99
N TYR A 374 2.63 10.52 -24.60
CA TYR A 374 2.26 10.87 -25.96
C TYR A 374 2.74 9.79 -26.92
N ARG A 375 1.86 9.34 -27.83
CA ARG A 375 2.16 8.36 -28.86
C ARG A 375 1.61 8.86 -30.20
N ASP A 376 2.47 8.91 -31.21
CA ASP A 376 2.11 9.38 -32.54
C ASP A 376 1.02 8.49 -33.16
N GLU A 377 1.06 7.18 -32.87
CA GLU A 377 0.08 6.22 -33.37
C GLU A 377 -1.32 6.49 -32.82
N ILE A 378 -1.42 6.81 -31.51
CA ILE A 378 -2.70 7.16 -30.90
C ILE A 378 -3.18 8.51 -31.43
N ALA A 379 -2.29 9.51 -31.52
CA ALA A 379 -2.64 10.86 -31.94
C ALA A 379 -3.08 10.96 -33.41
N SER A 380 -2.60 10.06 -34.27
CA SER A 380 -2.94 10.01 -35.70
C SER A 380 -4.08 9.04 -36.04
N SER A 381 -4.57 8.27 -35.07
CA SER A 381 -5.64 7.30 -35.29
C SER A 381 -7.02 7.93 -35.12
N ASN A 382 -7.97 7.49 -35.95
CA ASN A 382 -9.39 7.85 -35.83
C ASN A 382 -10.18 6.87 -34.94
N TYR A 383 -9.59 5.73 -34.58
CA TYR A 383 -10.23 4.64 -33.85
C TYR A 383 -9.28 3.94 -32.88
N ILE A 384 -9.83 3.06 -32.03
CA ILE A 384 -9.01 2.27 -31.12
C ILE A 384 -8.11 1.28 -31.87
N LEU A 385 -6.80 1.39 -31.62
CA LEU A 385 -5.80 0.51 -32.21
C LEU A 385 -5.77 -0.85 -31.51
N GLN A 386 -5.77 -1.93 -32.28
CA GLN A 386 -5.64 -3.32 -31.80
C GLN A 386 -4.16 -3.67 -31.51
N ASP A 387 -3.50 -2.91 -30.64
CA ASP A 387 -2.10 -3.13 -30.23
C ASP A 387 -2.00 -3.34 -28.72
N SER A 388 -1.66 -4.57 -28.30
CA SER A 388 -1.50 -4.94 -26.90
C SER A 388 -0.50 -4.07 -26.12
N THR A 389 0.52 -3.50 -26.78
CA THR A 389 1.49 -2.61 -26.14
C THR A 389 0.91 -1.24 -25.82
N ILE A 390 -0.06 -0.79 -26.62
CA ILE A 390 -0.81 0.44 -26.37
C ILE A 390 -1.80 0.20 -25.23
N TRP A 391 -2.52 -0.93 -25.27
CA TRP A 391 -3.52 -1.30 -24.27
C TRP A 391 -2.92 -1.39 -22.87
N LYS A 392 -1.70 -1.93 -22.74
CA LYS A 392 -0.96 -1.96 -21.46
C LYS A 392 -0.79 -0.60 -20.79
N ASN A 393 -0.78 0.51 -21.54
CA ASN A 393 -0.68 1.84 -20.93
C ASN A 393 -1.98 2.26 -20.22
N PHE A 394 -3.11 1.61 -20.48
CA PHE A 394 -4.41 1.89 -19.86
C PHE A 394 -4.86 0.80 -18.89
N GLU A 395 -4.13 -0.33 -18.79
CA GLU A 395 -4.38 -1.40 -17.83
C GLU A 395 -4.50 -0.91 -16.37
N PRO A 396 -3.67 0.03 -15.88
CA PRO A 396 -3.85 0.59 -14.54
C PRO A 396 -5.19 1.31 -14.34
N VAL A 397 -5.72 1.94 -15.38
CA VAL A 397 -7.01 2.65 -15.33
C VAL A 397 -8.17 1.65 -15.25
N ALA A 398 -8.11 0.56 -16.02
CA ALA A 398 -9.07 -0.54 -15.91
C ALA A 398 -9.02 -1.21 -14.52
N ASN A 399 -7.82 -1.43 -13.98
CA ASN A 399 -7.62 -2.01 -12.65
C ASN A 399 -8.22 -1.15 -11.52
N TRP A 400 -8.25 0.19 -11.66
CA TRP A 400 -8.90 1.06 -10.68
C TRP A 400 -10.40 0.81 -10.56
N ILE A 401 -11.05 0.41 -11.66
CA ILE A 401 -12.47 0.08 -11.70
C ILE A 401 -12.67 -1.38 -11.26
N GLU A 402 -11.87 -2.28 -11.83
CA GLU A 402 -12.05 -3.73 -11.65
C GLU A 402 -11.89 -4.18 -10.19
N ARG A 403 -11.09 -3.49 -9.39
CA ARG A 403 -10.91 -3.80 -7.96
C ARG A 403 -12.18 -3.64 -7.11
N PHE A 404 -13.21 -2.96 -7.60
CA PHE A 404 -14.50 -2.85 -6.93
C PHE A 404 -15.52 -3.87 -7.39
N LEU A 405 -15.16 -4.69 -8.38
CA LEU A 405 -15.99 -5.78 -8.87
C LEU A 405 -15.53 -7.09 -8.23
N PRO A 406 -16.46 -7.95 -7.79
CA PRO A 406 -16.11 -9.26 -7.29
C PRO A 406 -15.46 -10.09 -8.40
N SER A 407 -14.41 -10.85 -8.05
CA SER A 407 -13.87 -11.90 -8.94
C SER A 407 -14.65 -13.21 -8.75
N GLU A 408 -14.80 -14.02 -9.80
CA GLU A 408 -15.48 -15.33 -9.69
C GLU A 408 -14.86 -16.21 -8.59
N ASN A 409 -13.54 -16.14 -8.43
CA ASN A 409 -12.80 -16.85 -7.39
C ASN A 409 -13.14 -16.34 -5.99
N GLU A 410 -13.23 -15.01 -5.79
CA GLU A 410 -13.60 -14.42 -4.50
C GLU A 410 -15.03 -14.78 -4.08
N GLU A 411 -15.97 -14.85 -5.03
CA GLU A 411 -17.34 -15.28 -4.75
C GLU A 411 -17.42 -16.76 -4.35
N GLN A 412 -16.73 -17.64 -5.07
CA GLN A 412 -16.64 -19.06 -4.73
C GLN A 412 -16.00 -19.26 -3.36
N GLN A 413 -14.93 -18.52 -3.10
CA GLN A 413 -14.21 -18.55 -1.82
C GLN A 413 -15.09 -18.08 -0.66
N ALA A 414 -15.82 -16.98 -0.85
CA ALA A 414 -16.71 -16.42 0.18
C ALA A 414 -17.77 -17.42 0.65
N ARG A 415 -18.35 -18.18 -0.30
CA ARG A 415 -19.35 -19.22 0.00
C ARG A 415 -18.76 -20.38 0.80
N SER A 416 -17.53 -20.80 0.49
CA SER A 416 -16.88 -21.91 1.20
C SER A 416 -16.41 -21.54 2.60
N LEU A 417 -15.97 -20.29 2.81
CA LEU A 417 -15.45 -19.83 4.11
C LEU A 417 -16.54 -19.45 5.12
N GLU A 418 -17.79 -19.27 4.68
CA GLU A 418 -18.91 -18.77 5.49
C GLU A 418 -19.09 -19.51 6.83
N ASN A 419 -18.90 -20.83 6.84
CA ASN A 419 -19.06 -21.66 8.04
C ASN A 419 -17.74 -22.13 8.68
N GLU A 420 -16.61 -22.03 7.97
CA GLU A 420 -15.32 -22.57 8.42
C GLU A 420 -14.41 -21.49 9.01
N LYS A 421 -14.61 -20.21 8.64
CA LYS A 421 -13.71 -19.11 8.98
C LYS A 421 -13.49 -18.96 10.48
N ASP A 422 -14.55 -18.98 11.29
CA ASP A 422 -14.43 -18.79 12.74
C ASP A 422 -13.54 -19.85 13.38
N ASN A 423 -13.71 -21.12 12.99
CA ASN A 423 -12.93 -22.23 13.50
C ASN A 423 -11.45 -22.12 13.08
N ILE A 424 -11.21 -21.81 11.80
CA ILE A 424 -9.84 -21.61 11.28
C ILE A 424 -9.18 -20.43 11.98
N LEU A 425 -9.86 -19.28 12.07
CA LEU A 425 -9.30 -18.05 12.61
C LEU A 425 -8.99 -18.19 14.11
N GLN A 426 -9.80 -18.92 14.88
CA GLN A 426 -9.52 -19.21 16.29
C GLN A 426 -8.17 -19.91 16.49
N ASN A 427 -7.84 -20.88 15.63
CA ASN A 427 -6.64 -21.72 15.73
C ASN A 427 -5.46 -21.21 14.88
N LEU A 428 -5.69 -20.23 14.01
CA LEU A 428 -4.64 -19.60 13.21
C LEU A 428 -3.69 -18.81 14.12
N SER A 429 -2.39 -19.08 14.02
CA SER A 429 -1.36 -18.41 14.81
C SER A 429 -0.06 -18.22 14.01
N PHE A 430 0.64 -17.13 14.31
CA PHE A 430 1.92 -16.80 13.69
C PHE A 430 2.92 -16.48 14.79
N ALA A 431 4.03 -17.21 14.82
CA ALA A 431 5.09 -17.01 15.81
C ALA A 431 5.98 -15.82 15.42
N THR A 432 6.11 -14.83 16.30
CA THR A 432 6.94 -13.63 16.11
C THR A 432 8.29 -13.68 16.83
N GLY A 433 8.49 -14.69 17.68
CA GLY A 433 9.75 -14.90 18.40
C GLY A 433 10.95 -15.03 17.45
N THR A 434 12.14 -14.68 17.94
CA THR A 434 13.38 -14.95 17.21
C THR A 434 13.46 -16.44 16.88
N ALA A 435 14.22 -16.80 15.83
CA ALA A 435 14.43 -18.20 15.50
C ALA A 435 14.92 -19.01 16.72
N GLU A 436 15.53 -18.38 17.72
CA GLU A 436 16.03 -19.01 18.95
C GLU A 436 14.92 -19.42 19.93
N ALA A 437 13.72 -18.83 19.83
CA ALA A 437 12.62 -19.01 20.78
C ALA A 437 11.48 -19.90 20.24
N GLN A 438 11.55 -20.34 18.98
CA GLN A 438 10.47 -21.08 18.33
C GLN A 438 10.55 -22.60 18.61
N GLY A 439 9.49 -23.21 19.14
CA GLY A 439 9.44 -24.66 19.41
C GLY A 439 9.31 -25.54 18.14
N TYR A 440 8.51 -25.10 17.17
CA TYR A 440 8.22 -25.83 15.91
C TYR A 440 9.00 -25.26 14.71
N PHE A 441 10.29 -25.00 14.93
CA PHE A 441 11.13 -24.28 13.96
C PHE A 441 11.30 -25.05 12.64
N ILE A 442 11.61 -26.34 12.69
CA ILE A 442 11.87 -27.17 11.49
C ILE A 442 10.65 -27.23 10.58
N GLU A 443 9.46 -27.39 11.14
CA GLU A 443 8.20 -27.55 10.39
C GLU A 443 7.80 -26.27 9.63
N SER A 444 8.23 -25.11 10.14
CA SER A 444 7.90 -23.81 9.57
C SER A 444 9.03 -23.17 8.75
N PHE A 445 10.22 -23.77 8.75
CA PHE A 445 11.39 -23.28 8.02
C PHE A 445 11.23 -23.47 6.50
N VAL A 446 11.39 -22.40 5.71
CA VAL A 446 11.28 -22.45 4.24
C VAL A 446 12.63 -22.75 3.59
N GLU A 447 12.70 -23.79 2.76
CA GLU A 447 13.91 -24.12 2.00
C GLU A 447 13.98 -23.30 0.72
N THR A 448 14.93 -22.35 0.68
CA THR A 448 15.24 -21.56 -0.52
C THR A 448 16.48 -22.11 -1.23
N THR A 449 16.73 -21.68 -2.47
CA THR A 449 17.99 -21.98 -3.17
C THR A 449 19.20 -21.47 -2.38
N VAL A 450 19.11 -20.25 -1.87
CA VAL A 450 20.11 -19.61 -1.00
C VAL A 450 20.36 -20.42 0.28
N VAL A 451 19.31 -20.99 0.86
CA VAL A 451 19.43 -21.90 2.02
C VAL A 451 20.21 -23.16 1.64
N LYS A 452 19.89 -23.78 0.49
CA LYS A 452 20.60 -24.99 0.01
C LYS A 452 22.10 -24.74 -0.16
N ASP A 453 22.46 -23.57 -0.68
CA ASP A 453 23.84 -23.11 -0.76
C ASP A 453 24.43 -22.90 0.65
N ALA A 454 23.71 -22.21 1.54
CA ALA A 454 24.14 -21.94 2.91
C ALA A 454 24.43 -23.22 3.72
N VAL A 455 23.71 -24.30 3.47
CA VAL A 455 23.92 -25.60 4.14
C VAL A 455 24.89 -26.53 3.41
N SER A 456 25.56 -26.07 2.34
CA SER A 456 26.59 -26.83 1.62
C SER A 456 27.92 -26.81 2.37
N THR A 457 28.66 -27.93 2.36
CA THR A 457 30.01 -28.03 2.97
C THR A 457 31.02 -27.08 2.32
N ASN A 458 30.83 -26.76 1.04
CA ASN A 458 31.74 -25.88 0.28
C ASN A 458 31.64 -24.39 0.63
N ILE A 459 30.58 -23.97 1.34
CA ILE A 459 30.30 -22.56 1.66
C ILE A 459 30.50 -22.32 3.15
N PRO A 460 31.72 -21.99 3.62
CA PRO A 460 31.97 -21.81 5.04
C PRO A 460 31.35 -20.55 5.65
N LEU A 461 30.92 -19.58 4.84
CA LEU A 461 30.46 -18.27 5.31
C LEU A 461 29.02 -17.96 4.87
N VAL A 462 28.16 -17.68 5.83
CA VAL A 462 26.77 -17.24 5.62
C VAL A 462 26.63 -15.83 6.15
N LEU A 463 26.38 -14.87 5.26
CA LEU A 463 26.21 -13.46 5.57
C LEU A 463 24.73 -13.10 5.60
N GLY A 464 24.37 -12.14 6.44
CA GLY A 464 23.02 -11.57 6.38
C GLY A 464 22.76 -10.56 7.48
N ARG A 465 21.74 -9.72 7.29
CA ARG A 465 21.36 -8.67 8.25
C ARG A 465 20.60 -9.26 9.45
N LYS A 466 20.31 -8.47 10.48
CA LYS A 466 19.50 -8.96 11.61
C LYS A 466 18.11 -9.35 11.11
N GLY A 467 17.62 -10.52 11.53
CA GLY A 467 16.32 -11.04 11.06
C GLY A 467 16.34 -11.73 9.69
N SER A 468 17.45 -11.72 8.94
CA SER A 468 17.54 -12.35 7.60
C SER A 468 17.41 -13.89 7.61
N GLY A 469 17.48 -14.52 8.79
CA GLY A 469 17.39 -15.97 8.96
C GLY A 469 18.71 -16.68 9.28
N LYS A 470 19.78 -15.96 9.68
CA LYS A 470 21.06 -16.61 10.08
C LYS A 470 20.86 -17.70 11.13
N THR A 471 20.31 -17.35 12.28
CA THR A 471 20.06 -18.32 13.36
C THR A 471 19.07 -19.42 12.94
N ALA A 472 18.22 -19.16 11.94
CA ALA A 472 17.38 -20.20 11.34
C ALA A 472 18.22 -21.24 10.58
N ILE A 473 19.21 -20.81 9.77
CA ILE A 473 20.19 -21.72 9.14
C ILE A 473 20.96 -22.50 10.21
N PHE A 474 21.44 -21.81 11.27
CA PHE A 474 22.16 -22.43 12.37
C PHE A 474 21.34 -23.58 12.99
N ARG A 475 20.08 -23.31 13.37
CA ARG A 475 19.18 -24.33 13.94
C ARG A 475 18.85 -25.44 12.94
N ARG A 476 18.64 -25.11 11.66
CA ARG A 476 18.38 -26.10 10.60
C ARG A 476 19.53 -27.09 10.44
N ILE A 477 20.78 -26.65 10.63
CA ILE A 477 21.94 -27.54 10.59
C ILE A 477 22.04 -28.31 11.92
N SER A 478 21.91 -27.63 13.06
CA SER A 478 22.15 -28.26 14.37
C SER A 478 21.06 -29.24 14.84
N GLU A 479 19.82 -29.04 14.40
CA GLU A 479 18.65 -29.84 14.85
C GLU A 479 18.23 -30.89 13.81
N SER A 480 18.87 -30.91 12.64
CA SER A 480 18.52 -31.83 11.56
C SER A 480 19.14 -33.21 11.76
N THR A 481 18.31 -34.24 11.84
CA THR A 481 18.76 -35.64 11.92
C THR A 481 19.22 -36.22 10.58
N GLU A 482 19.06 -35.48 9.47
CA GLU A 482 19.34 -35.98 8.11
C GLU A 482 20.80 -35.80 7.65
N ARG A 483 21.61 -34.97 8.33
CA ARG A 483 22.91 -34.50 7.81
C ARG A 483 24.03 -34.53 8.86
N GLY A 484 24.46 -35.74 9.23
CA GLY A 484 25.64 -35.96 10.06
C GLY A 484 25.59 -35.29 11.43
N ASP A 485 26.70 -35.39 12.16
CA ASP A 485 26.85 -34.69 13.44
C ASP A 485 27.19 -33.20 13.21
N SER A 486 26.89 -32.36 14.19
CA SER A 486 27.29 -30.95 14.17
C SER A 486 27.87 -30.55 15.52
N VAL A 487 28.96 -29.78 15.47
CA VAL A 487 29.66 -29.26 16.65
C VAL A 487 29.31 -27.80 16.79
N ILE A 488 28.60 -27.45 17.86
CA ILE A 488 28.31 -26.06 18.21
C ILE A 488 29.51 -25.47 18.92
N VAL A 489 30.33 -24.71 18.20
CA VAL A 489 31.52 -24.04 18.75
C VAL A 489 31.12 -22.74 19.42
N HIS A 490 30.29 -21.94 18.75
CA HIS A 490 29.73 -20.71 19.33
C HIS A 490 28.27 -20.51 18.93
N ALA A 491 27.47 -20.01 19.88
CA ALA A 491 26.04 -19.82 19.70
C ALA A 491 25.57 -18.53 20.40
N PRO A 492 24.47 -17.92 19.91
CA PRO A 492 23.87 -16.76 20.56
C PRO A 492 23.28 -17.11 21.94
N ALA A 493 23.20 -16.12 22.82
CA ALA A 493 22.86 -16.29 24.24
C ALA A 493 21.61 -17.16 24.51
N PRO A 494 20.49 -17.04 23.77
CA PRO A 494 19.29 -17.84 24.05
C PRO A 494 19.46 -19.34 23.77
N LEU A 495 20.41 -19.72 22.91
CA LEU A 495 20.74 -21.11 22.56
C LEU A 495 21.87 -21.69 23.44
N LYS A 496 22.35 -20.95 24.45
CA LYS A 496 23.40 -21.38 25.40
C LYS A 496 22.89 -22.22 26.58
N LYS A 497 21.57 -22.42 26.73
CA LYS A 497 20.92 -22.94 27.96
C LYS A 497 21.42 -24.30 28.51
N GLN A 498 22.26 -25.04 27.78
CA GLN A 498 22.89 -26.30 28.22
C GLN A 498 24.41 -26.34 27.99
N ARG A 499 25.06 -25.20 27.71
CA ARG A 499 26.48 -25.12 27.33
C ARG A 499 27.21 -24.04 28.13
N SER A 500 27.47 -24.32 29.41
CA SER A 500 28.16 -23.43 30.36
C SER A 500 29.62 -23.08 30.00
N TRP A 501 30.19 -23.79 29.02
CA TRP A 501 31.55 -23.56 28.52
C TRP A 501 31.63 -22.56 27.36
N ILE A 502 30.48 -22.13 26.79
CA ILE A 502 30.48 -21.15 25.71
C ILE A 502 30.89 -19.77 26.25
N ILE A 503 31.97 -19.22 25.70
CA ILE A 503 32.53 -17.93 26.10
C ILE A 503 31.50 -16.79 26.00
N THR A 504 31.54 -15.90 27.00
CA THR A 504 30.76 -14.66 27.11
C THR A 504 31.63 -13.44 26.80
N ALA A 505 31.04 -12.25 26.81
CA ALA A 505 31.78 -11.00 26.60
C ALA A 505 32.92 -10.81 27.62
N ASP A 506 32.73 -11.29 28.85
CA ASP A 506 33.74 -11.22 29.91
C ASP A 506 34.85 -12.24 29.66
N GLY A 507 34.54 -13.48 29.26
CA GLY A 507 35.58 -14.45 28.90
C GLY A 507 36.41 -14.00 27.70
N PHE A 508 35.80 -13.40 26.67
CA PHE A 508 36.56 -12.79 25.58
C PHE A 508 37.52 -11.69 26.08
N ARG A 509 37.12 -10.91 27.09
CA ARG A 509 38.00 -9.90 27.70
C ARG A 509 39.19 -10.53 28.40
N GLU A 510 39.00 -11.64 29.12
CA GLU A 510 40.10 -12.35 29.77
C GLU A 510 41.05 -13.00 28.74
N ILE A 511 40.52 -13.60 27.67
CA ILE A 511 41.34 -14.13 26.57
C ILE A 511 42.20 -13.03 25.93
N GLU A 512 41.65 -11.82 25.74
CA GLU A 512 42.42 -10.68 25.22
C GLU A 512 43.62 -10.34 26.13
N LYS A 513 43.46 -10.41 27.45
CA LYS A 513 44.56 -10.17 28.40
C LYS A 513 45.65 -11.22 28.24
N VAL A 514 45.28 -12.51 28.16
CA VAL A 514 46.25 -13.60 27.95
C VAL A 514 47.01 -13.41 26.64
N ILE A 515 46.33 -12.98 25.57
CA ILE A 515 46.98 -12.67 24.28
C ILE A 515 47.96 -11.51 24.41
N ARG A 516 47.61 -10.43 25.12
CA ARG A 516 48.51 -9.27 25.30
C ARG A 516 49.76 -9.59 26.12
N GLU A 517 49.68 -10.60 27.00
CA GLU A 517 50.77 -11.01 27.90
C GLU A 517 51.57 -12.21 27.37
N SER A 518 51.24 -12.75 26.19
CA SER A 518 51.89 -13.93 25.60
C SER A 518 52.22 -13.75 24.12
N GLU A 519 52.87 -14.75 23.53
CA GLU A 519 53.10 -14.82 22.07
C GLU A 519 51.92 -15.46 21.30
N LEU A 520 50.80 -15.74 21.99
CA LEU A 520 49.61 -16.30 21.36
C LEU A 520 48.79 -15.21 20.64
N SER A 521 47.82 -15.65 19.84
CA SER A 521 46.92 -14.78 19.09
C SER A 521 45.50 -15.31 19.12
N TRP A 522 44.53 -14.52 18.64
CA TRP A 522 43.14 -14.95 18.52
C TRP A 522 42.97 -16.23 17.72
N ARG A 523 43.80 -16.43 16.68
CA ARG A 523 43.84 -17.67 15.91
C ARG A 523 44.14 -18.89 16.80
N HIS A 524 45.12 -18.79 17.69
CA HIS A 524 45.48 -19.86 18.61
C HIS A 524 44.36 -20.17 19.60
N PHE A 525 43.65 -19.15 20.08
CA PHE A 525 42.46 -19.32 20.90
C PHE A 525 41.37 -20.10 20.15
N TRP A 526 41.06 -19.73 18.90
CA TRP A 526 40.04 -20.43 18.13
C TRP A 526 40.39 -21.89 17.84
N ILE A 527 41.67 -22.22 17.61
CA ILE A 527 42.09 -23.62 17.44
C ILE A 527 41.81 -24.41 18.72
N LEU A 528 42.24 -23.91 19.88
CA LEU A 528 41.96 -24.54 21.17
C LEU A 528 40.45 -24.71 21.38
N TYR A 529 39.69 -23.66 21.12
CA TYR A 529 38.26 -23.62 21.37
C TYR A 529 37.46 -24.56 20.46
N VAL A 530 37.83 -24.65 19.18
CA VAL A 530 37.29 -25.65 18.24
C VAL A 530 37.61 -27.07 18.69
N ASN A 531 38.87 -27.35 19.07
CA ASN A 531 39.27 -28.69 19.49
C ASN A 531 38.50 -29.15 20.73
N ILE A 532 38.36 -28.27 21.73
CA ILE A 532 37.56 -28.55 22.93
C ILE A 532 36.09 -28.78 22.55
N ALA A 533 35.52 -27.93 21.69
CA ALA A 533 34.14 -28.08 21.24
C ALA A 533 33.90 -29.44 20.58
N THR A 534 34.83 -29.88 19.72
CA THR A 534 34.77 -31.15 19.00
C THR A 534 34.83 -32.34 19.96
N VAL A 535 35.81 -32.39 20.88
CA VAL A 535 35.93 -33.49 21.86
C VAL A 535 34.72 -33.56 22.79
N ARG A 536 34.09 -32.43 23.11
CA ARG A 536 32.87 -32.41 23.93
C ARG A 536 31.62 -32.86 23.18
N SER A 537 31.61 -32.75 21.86
CA SER A 537 30.41 -32.95 21.05
C SER A 537 30.40 -34.28 20.30
N LEU A 538 31.57 -34.85 20.01
CA LEU A 538 31.73 -36.07 19.24
C LEU A 538 32.41 -37.17 20.06
N ASP A 539 32.05 -38.42 19.78
CA ASP A 539 32.77 -39.60 20.30
C ASP A 539 33.99 -39.88 19.42
N VAL A 540 35.06 -39.12 19.64
CA VAL A 540 36.32 -39.17 18.91
C VAL A 540 37.45 -39.61 19.82
N ALA A 541 38.49 -40.23 19.24
CA ALA A 541 39.65 -40.64 20.02
C ALA A 541 40.30 -39.44 20.71
N ASP A 542 40.58 -39.58 22.01
CA ASP A 542 41.12 -38.49 22.82
C ASP A 542 42.60 -38.23 22.49
N TYR A 543 42.81 -37.21 21.66
CA TYR A 543 44.12 -36.68 21.30
C TYR A 543 44.45 -35.37 22.06
N THR A 544 43.78 -35.12 23.19
CA THR A 544 44.03 -33.91 23.99
C THR A 544 45.52 -33.83 24.37
N PRO A 545 46.20 -32.69 24.13
CA PRO A 545 47.59 -32.50 24.51
C PRO A 545 47.84 -32.79 25.99
N GLU A 546 49.01 -33.34 26.33
CA GLU A 546 49.31 -33.82 27.69
C GLU A 546 49.13 -32.74 28.76
N TYR A 547 49.51 -31.49 28.45
CA TYR A 547 49.36 -30.36 29.36
C TYR A 547 47.89 -29.94 29.60
N LEU A 548 46.96 -30.37 28.73
CA LEU A 548 45.52 -30.11 28.81
C LEU A 548 44.71 -31.29 29.35
N LYS A 549 45.21 -32.53 29.35
CA LYS A 549 44.48 -33.72 29.84
C LYS A 549 43.97 -33.61 31.28
N THR A 550 44.61 -32.78 32.09
CA THR A 550 44.23 -32.53 33.49
C THR A 550 43.19 -31.41 33.65
N CYS A 551 42.81 -30.72 32.57
CA CYS A 551 41.81 -29.67 32.61
C CYS A 551 40.40 -30.25 32.53
N SER A 552 39.48 -29.68 33.32
CA SER A 552 38.05 -29.75 33.00
C SER A 552 37.77 -28.91 31.76
N PHE A 553 36.64 -29.14 31.07
CA PHE A 553 36.13 -28.28 30.00
C PHE A 553 34.63 -27.97 30.18
N GLU A 554 34.14 -27.98 31.42
CA GLU A 554 32.71 -27.87 31.74
C GLU A 554 32.21 -26.42 31.85
N SER A 555 33.12 -25.47 32.06
CA SER A 555 32.78 -24.06 32.30
C SER A 555 33.62 -23.09 31.48
N GLU A 556 33.14 -21.86 31.31
CA GLU A 556 33.88 -20.77 30.67
C GLU A 556 35.26 -20.54 31.33
N LEU A 557 35.34 -20.64 32.66
CA LEU A 557 36.59 -20.51 33.42
C LEU A 557 37.58 -21.62 33.05
N ASP A 558 37.09 -22.83 32.79
CA ASP A 558 37.93 -23.95 32.39
C ASP A 558 38.59 -23.69 31.02
N ILE A 559 37.84 -23.12 30.07
CA ILE A 559 38.37 -22.74 28.75
C ILE A 559 39.44 -21.67 28.88
N ILE A 560 39.22 -20.64 29.71
CA ILE A 560 40.20 -19.58 29.97
C ILE A 560 41.46 -20.18 30.61
N SER A 561 41.29 -21.05 31.60
CA SER A 561 42.40 -21.73 32.29
C SER A 561 43.20 -22.64 31.34
N ALA A 562 42.53 -23.33 30.42
CA ALA A 562 43.18 -24.12 29.38
C ALA A 562 44.04 -23.23 28.47
N PHE A 563 43.52 -22.07 28.06
CA PHE A 563 44.24 -21.12 27.22
C PHE A 563 45.45 -20.49 27.94
N GLU A 564 45.31 -20.18 29.24
CA GLU A 564 46.44 -19.73 30.08
C GLU A 564 47.55 -20.79 30.19
N LYS A 565 47.19 -22.09 30.28
CA LYS A 565 48.16 -23.19 30.27
C LYS A 565 48.83 -23.32 28.91
N THR A 566 48.09 -23.16 27.82
CA THR A 566 48.63 -23.10 26.45
C THR A 566 49.67 -21.97 26.34
N ALA A 567 49.38 -20.78 26.88
CA ALA A 567 50.30 -19.64 26.85
C ALA A 567 51.62 -19.89 27.59
N LYS A 568 51.62 -20.78 28.60
CA LYS A 568 52.80 -21.14 29.41
C LYS A 568 53.58 -22.34 28.86
N THR A 569 53.07 -23.02 27.84
CA THR A 569 53.65 -24.28 27.33
C THR A 569 54.44 -24.05 26.04
N SER A 570 55.68 -24.54 26.00
CA SER A 570 56.51 -24.46 24.80
C SER A 570 55.92 -25.31 23.67
N ARG A 571 55.91 -24.80 22.43
CA ARG A 571 55.37 -25.46 21.23
C ARG A 571 53.86 -25.74 21.26
N ALA A 572 53.13 -25.22 22.23
CA ALA A 572 51.68 -25.40 22.33
C ALA A 572 50.91 -25.05 21.04
N PRO A 573 51.24 -23.99 20.28
CA PRO A 573 50.61 -23.73 18.97
C PRO A 573 50.69 -24.89 17.97
N LEU A 574 51.82 -25.61 17.93
CA LEU A 574 52.00 -26.75 17.03
C LEU A 574 51.16 -27.94 17.50
N GLU A 575 51.18 -28.23 18.80
CA GLU A 575 50.37 -29.30 19.40
C GLU A 575 48.86 -29.07 19.19
N LEU A 576 48.39 -27.81 19.25
CA LEU A 576 47.00 -27.47 18.96
C LEU A 576 46.61 -27.75 17.50
N ASN A 577 47.49 -27.47 16.54
CA ASN A 577 47.24 -27.78 15.13
C ASN A 577 47.22 -29.28 14.86
N ASP A 578 48.17 -30.03 15.45
CA ASP A 578 48.21 -31.48 15.33
C ASP A 578 46.97 -32.12 15.97
N TRP A 579 46.50 -31.59 17.10
CA TRP A 579 45.25 -32.03 17.73
C TRP A 579 44.05 -31.84 16.80
N LEU A 580 43.89 -30.67 16.16
CA LEU A 580 42.81 -30.42 15.21
C LEU A 580 42.83 -31.42 14.04
N ARG A 581 44.01 -31.70 13.48
CA ARG A 581 44.18 -32.67 12.38
C ARG A 581 43.87 -34.10 12.82
N HIS A 582 44.26 -34.50 14.03
CA HIS A 582 43.92 -35.82 14.54
C HIS A 582 42.41 -35.97 14.76
N LEU A 583 41.74 -34.93 15.28
CA LEU A 583 40.29 -34.91 15.43
C LEU A 583 39.60 -35.03 14.06
N ASP A 584 40.03 -34.26 13.06
CA ASP A 584 39.50 -34.34 11.69
C ASP A 584 39.65 -35.75 11.09
N ASN A 585 40.83 -36.36 11.20
CA ASN A 585 41.08 -37.72 10.72
C ASN A 585 40.28 -38.79 11.48
N SER A 586 39.96 -38.55 12.75
CA SER A 586 39.15 -39.46 13.57
C SER A 586 37.64 -39.31 13.34
N THR A 587 37.22 -38.22 12.70
CA THR A 587 35.81 -37.94 12.41
C THR A 587 35.42 -38.69 11.14
N THR A 588 34.36 -39.51 11.22
CA THR A 588 33.99 -40.42 10.12
C THR A 588 32.94 -39.86 9.14
N ALA A 589 32.38 -38.69 9.41
CA ALA A 589 31.35 -38.05 8.60
C ALA A 589 31.62 -36.54 8.43
N ASP A 590 31.14 -35.97 7.33
CA ASP A 590 31.14 -34.52 7.12
C ASP A 590 30.39 -33.82 8.26
N THR A 591 31.13 -33.19 9.15
CA THR A 591 30.66 -32.60 10.41
C THR A 591 30.84 -31.10 10.39
N PHE A 592 29.77 -30.35 10.68
CA PHE A 592 29.83 -28.90 10.68
C PHE A 592 30.35 -28.34 12.02
N LEU A 593 31.31 -27.42 11.96
CA LEU A 593 31.72 -26.55 13.06
C LEU A 593 30.91 -25.25 12.99
N LEU A 594 29.88 -25.12 13.84
CA LEU A 594 28.89 -24.05 13.79
C LEU A 594 29.29 -22.85 14.66
N PHE A 595 29.24 -21.66 14.05
CA PHE A 595 29.45 -20.38 14.72
C PHE A 595 28.29 -19.43 14.39
N ASP A 596 27.48 -19.08 15.38
CA ASP A 596 26.49 -17.99 15.31
C ASP A 596 26.59 -17.11 16.57
N GLY A 597 26.02 -15.91 16.51
CA GLY A 597 26.01 -14.97 17.63
C GLY A 597 27.35 -14.26 17.88
N LEU A 598 28.28 -14.26 16.91
CA LEU A 598 29.55 -13.53 17.00
C LEU A 598 29.39 -12.00 17.10
N ASP A 599 28.20 -11.49 16.82
CA ASP A 599 27.81 -10.09 16.97
C ASP A 599 27.29 -9.75 18.37
N THR A 600 26.64 -10.71 19.04
CA THR A 600 26.03 -10.58 20.38
C THR A 600 26.90 -11.16 21.49
N GLY A 601 27.94 -11.92 21.16
CA GLY A 601 28.92 -12.47 22.10
C GLY A 601 29.84 -11.43 22.74
N PHE A 602 29.80 -10.17 22.26
CA PHE A 602 30.59 -9.04 22.76
C PHE A 602 29.64 -7.93 23.23
N ASN A 603 30.09 -7.15 24.23
CA ASN A 603 29.37 -5.96 24.68
C ASN A 603 29.45 -4.83 23.62
N SER A 604 28.72 -3.73 23.83
CA SER A 604 28.52 -2.69 22.83
C SER A 604 29.49 -1.50 22.90
N ALA A 605 30.42 -1.48 23.87
CA ALA A 605 31.40 -0.40 24.00
C ALA A 605 32.42 -0.39 22.85
N SER A 606 33.07 0.75 22.61
CA SER A 606 34.07 0.91 21.54
C SER A 606 35.20 -0.12 21.64
N GLU A 607 35.74 -0.33 22.83
CA GLU A 607 36.78 -1.33 23.09
C GLU A 607 36.30 -2.76 22.81
N ASP A 608 35.05 -3.08 23.15
CA ASP A 608 34.47 -4.40 22.89
C ASP A 608 34.27 -4.65 21.39
N ARG A 609 33.94 -3.60 20.61
CA ARG A 609 33.87 -3.69 19.15
C ARG A 609 35.24 -3.95 18.53
N VAL A 610 36.30 -3.30 19.01
CA VAL A 610 37.68 -3.55 18.56
C VAL A 610 38.09 -4.98 18.88
N ARG A 611 37.82 -5.43 20.12
CA ARG A 611 38.08 -6.82 20.53
C ARG A 611 37.36 -7.82 19.64
N ARG A 612 36.07 -7.58 19.36
CA ARG A 612 35.27 -8.40 18.44
C ARG A 612 35.92 -8.50 17.06
N THR A 613 36.34 -7.37 16.48
CA THR A 613 37.00 -7.34 15.18
C THR A 613 38.24 -8.24 15.17
N HIS A 614 39.17 -8.04 16.11
CA HIS A 614 40.39 -8.86 16.19
C HIS A 614 40.11 -10.34 16.46
N ALA A 615 39.12 -10.64 17.31
CA ALA A 615 38.72 -12.01 17.59
C ALA A 615 38.17 -12.69 16.33
N ILE A 616 37.29 -12.03 15.57
CA ILE A 616 36.71 -12.60 14.34
C ILE A 616 37.77 -12.68 13.23
N GLU A 617 38.68 -11.71 13.10
CA GLU A 617 39.84 -11.80 12.19
C GLU A 617 40.67 -13.05 12.47
N GLY A 618 40.98 -13.33 13.75
CA GLY A 618 41.69 -14.56 14.13
C GLY A 618 40.93 -15.86 13.82
N LEU A 619 39.59 -15.84 13.81
CA LEU A 619 38.77 -16.99 13.37
C LEU A 619 38.91 -17.21 11.86
N PHE A 620 38.92 -16.13 11.08
CA PHE A 620 39.12 -16.22 9.64
C PHE A 620 40.56 -16.60 9.28
N ASP A 621 41.56 -16.17 10.06
CA ASP A 621 42.94 -16.64 9.90
C ASP A 621 43.03 -18.16 10.10
N LEU A 622 42.32 -18.72 11.09
CA LEU A 622 42.21 -20.17 11.27
C LEU A 622 41.56 -20.86 10.06
N LEU A 623 40.44 -20.31 9.58
CA LEU A 623 39.73 -20.84 8.42
C LEU A 623 40.61 -20.84 7.16
N MET A 624 41.37 -19.76 6.93
CA MET A 624 42.25 -19.64 5.77
C MET A 624 43.44 -20.60 5.86
N ASP A 625 44.02 -20.77 7.04
CA ASP A 625 45.26 -21.52 7.23
C ASP A 625 45.04 -23.03 7.37
N GLN A 626 44.15 -23.48 8.26
CA GLN A 626 43.89 -24.91 8.47
C GLN A 626 42.56 -25.36 7.88
N GLY A 627 41.53 -24.50 7.86
CA GLY A 627 40.18 -24.90 7.48
C GLY A 627 40.04 -25.47 6.06
N GLN A 628 40.91 -25.08 5.13
CA GLN A 628 40.92 -25.65 3.76
C GLN A 628 41.58 -27.03 3.67
N ALA A 629 42.38 -27.41 4.67
CA ALA A 629 43.09 -28.69 4.71
C ALA A 629 42.30 -29.81 5.41
N LEU A 630 41.25 -29.46 6.15
CA LEU A 630 40.37 -30.42 6.84
C LEU A 630 39.48 -31.15 5.82
N GLN A 631 39.29 -32.45 6.02
CA GLN A 631 38.48 -33.28 5.12
C GLN A 631 37.07 -33.52 5.66
N ASN A 632 36.92 -33.69 6.97
CA ASN A 632 35.68 -34.10 7.60
C ASN A 632 35.05 -32.98 8.44
N LEU A 633 35.85 -32.07 9.00
CA LEU A 633 35.40 -30.92 9.78
C LEU A 633 35.24 -29.67 8.92
N HIS A 634 33.99 -29.23 8.72
CA HIS A 634 33.65 -28.11 7.84
C HIS A 634 33.19 -26.90 8.63
N PHE A 635 33.86 -25.76 8.47
CA PHE A 635 33.45 -24.51 9.12
C PHE A 635 32.11 -24.01 8.58
N LYS A 636 31.28 -23.48 9.48
CA LYS A 636 30.05 -22.76 9.14
C LYS A 636 29.91 -21.53 10.02
N ILE A 637 30.34 -20.39 9.48
CA ILE A 637 30.36 -19.11 10.16
C ILE A 637 29.17 -18.28 9.68
N LEU A 638 28.28 -17.95 10.60
CA LEU A 638 27.15 -17.06 10.35
C LEU A 638 27.51 -15.68 10.90
N LEU A 639 27.55 -14.69 10.01
CA LEU A 639 28.04 -13.36 10.36
C LEU A 639 27.18 -12.27 9.74
N ARG A 640 27.13 -11.11 10.40
CA ARG A 640 26.48 -9.94 9.82
C ARG A 640 27.33 -9.32 8.70
N GLU A 641 26.65 -8.77 7.72
CA GLU A 641 27.29 -8.21 6.53
C GLU A 641 28.14 -6.96 6.85
N ASP A 642 27.66 -6.10 7.75
CA ASP A 642 28.37 -4.90 8.21
C ASP A 642 29.66 -5.26 8.95
N ILE A 643 29.61 -6.26 9.84
CA ILE A 643 30.80 -6.77 10.53
C ILE A 643 31.78 -7.33 9.50
N TRP A 644 31.32 -8.20 8.59
CA TRP A 644 32.14 -8.80 7.54
C TRP A 644 32.87 -7.74 6.69
N LYS A 645 32.18 -6.66 6.30
CA LYS A 645 32.80 -5.56 5.54
C LYS A 645 33.95 -4.91 6.31
N GLY A 646 33.80 -4.72 7.61
CA GLY A 646 34.80 -4.10 8.48
C GLY A 646 36.03 -4.95 8.84
N LEU A 647 36.03 -6.27 8.57
CA LEU A 647 37.17 -7.15 8.88
C LEU A 647 38.32 -6.99 7.88
N HIS A 648 39.56 -7.05 8.36
CA HIS A 648 40.78 -6.99 7.55
C HIS A 648 41.71 -8.16 7.88
N PHE A 649 41.84 -9.12 6.96
CA PHE A 649 42.72 -10.27 7.09
C PHE A 649 43.22 -10.75 5.71
N GLU A 650 44.29 -11.55 5.71
CA GLU A 650 44.91 -12.04 4.47
C GLU A 650 43.97 -12.94 3.67
N ASN A 651 44.03 -12.85 2.34
CA ASN A 651 43.24 -13.69 1.43
C ASN A 651 41.71 -13.63 1.65
N LYS A 652 41.16 -12.56 2.24
CA LYS A 652 39.71 -12.31 2.34
C LYS A 652 38.97 -12.52 1.01
N SER A 653 39.64 -12.26 -0.11
CA SER A 653 39.10 -12.46 -1.44
C SER A 653 38.83 -13.92 -1.83
N HIS A 654 39.48 -14.90 -1.20
CA HIS A 654 39.25 -16.33 -1.47
C HIS A 654 37.89 -16.82 -0.95
N LEU A 655 37.23 -16.02 -0.10
CA LEU A 655 35.85 -16.27 0.33
C LEU A 655 34.81 -15.66 -0.63
N TYR A 656 35.22 -14.86 -1.63
CA TYR A 656 34.33 -14.48 -2.72
C TYR A 656 34.04 -15.73 -3.58
N GLY A 657 32.75 -16.12 -3.64
CA GLY A 657 32.31 -17.38 -4.26
C GLY A 657 32.24 -18.59 -3.32
N ARG A 658 32.73 -18.45 -2.07
CA ARG A 658 32.57 -19.43 -0.98
C ARG A 658 31.78 -18.86 0.20
N SER A 659 30.98 -17.83 -0.09
CA SER A 659 30.07 -17.19 0.84
C SER A 659 28.72 -17.01 0.19
N VAL A 660 27.67 -17.01 1.01
CA VAL A 660 26.30 -16.75 0.56
C VAL A 660 25.70 -15.63 1.39
N VAL A 661 24.97 -14.72 0.75
CA VAL A 661 24.24 -13.65 1.45
C VAL A 661 22.77 -14.02 1.51
N LEU A 662 22.22 -14.16 2.71
CA LEU A 662 20.81 -14.41 2.94
C LEU A 662 20.00 -13.17 2.55
N LYS A 663 19.31 -13.25 1.41
CA LYS A 663 18.36 -12.25 0.92
C LYS A 663 17.09 -12.93 0.43
N TRP A 664 15.96 -12.25 0.61
CA TRP A 664 14.67 -12.67 0.09
C TRP A 664 14.36 -11.87 -1.16
N SER A 665 14.77 -12.39 -2.32
CA SER A 665 14.60 -11.70 -3.61
C SER A 665 13.34 -12.13 -4.37
N ASP A 666 12.83 -13.32 -4.09
CA ASP A 666 11.64 -13.87 -4.73
C ASP A 666 10.40 -13.70 -3.85
N LYS A 667 9.37 -13.07 -4.41
CA LYS A 667 8.12 -12.74 -3.70
C LYS A 667 7.40 -14.01 -3.29
N ALA A 668 7.20 -14.97 -4.18
CA ALA A 668 6.46 -16.19 -3.85
C ALA A 668 7.14 -16.95 -2.70
N THR A 669 8.47 -17.07 -2.76
CA THR A 669 9.28 -17.70 -1.71
C THR A 669 9.20 -16.97 -0.38
N TYR A 670 9.18 -15.63 -0.38
CA TYR A 670 8.95 -14.83 0.84
C TYR A 670 7.58 -15.10 1.47
N LEU A 671 6.52 -15.17 0.65
CA LEU A 671 5.16 -15.43 1.14
C LEU A 671 4.99 -16.87 1.69
N LYS A 672 5.77 -17.84 1.20
CA LYS A 672 5.78 -19.22 1.73
C LYS A 672 6.06 -19.26 3.24
N VAL A 673 6.80 -18.29 3.79
CA VAL A 673 7.09 -18.23 5.23
C VAL A 673 5.82 -18.09 6.06
N ALA A 674 4.92 -17.18 5.66
CA ALA A 674 3.63 -17.02 6.31
C ALA A 674 2.73 -18.23 6.04
N LEU A 675 2.71 -18.77 4.81
CA LEU A 675 1.85 -19.91 4.47
C LEU A 675 2.23 -21.18 5.23
N LYS A 676 3.53 -21.46 5.44
CA LYS A 676 3.96 -22.60 6.26
C LYS A 676 3.48 -22.50 7.70
N GLN A 677 3.55 -21.32 8.30
CA GLN A 677 3.02 -21.06 9.65
C GLN A 677 1.50 -21.19 9.69
N ALA A 678 0.80 -20.62 8.71
CA ALA A 678 -0.65 -20.74 8.61
C ALA A 678 -1.11 -22.21 8.51
N LEU A 679 -0.39 -23.04 7.74
CA LEU A 679 -0.69 -24.47 7.56
C LEU A 679 -0.33 -25.34 8.77
N LEU A 680 0.19 -24.79 9.87
CA LEU A 680 0.20 -25.49 11.15
C LEU A 680 -1.22 -25.65 11.72
N CYS A 681 -2.15 -24.77 11.32
CA CYS A 681 -3.58 -24.87 11.59
C CYS A 681 -4.16 -26.08 10.84
N LYS A 682 -4.70 -27.07 11.59
CA LYS A 682 -5.24 -28.31 11.02
C LYS A 682 -6.53 -28.05 10.26
N GLU A 683 -7.31 -27.10 10.75
CA GLU A 683 -8.58 -26.66 10.18
C GLU A 683 -8.35 -26.04 8.80
N LEU A 684 -7.31 -25.18 8.66
CA LEU A 684 -6.93 -24.63 7.36
C LEU A 684 -6.46 -25.71 6.39
N LYS A 685 -5.65 -26.68 6.87
CA LYS A 685 -5.23 -27.81 6.03
C LYS A 685 -6.43 -28.61 5.55
N GLN A 686 -7.42 -28.87 6.39
CA GLN A 686 -8.60 -29.61 6.00
C GLN A 686 -9.43 -28.82 4.97
N PHE A 687 -9.66 -27.53 5.22
CA PHE A 687 -10.34 -26.64 4.28
C PHE A 687 -9.70 -26.66 2.88
N LEU A 688 -8.37 -26.58 2.80
CA LEU A 688 -7.66 -26.62 1.51
C LEU A 688 -7.71 -27.98 0.80
N LYS A 689 -7.91 -29.10 1.52
CA LYS A 689 -8.14 -30.41 0.87
C LYS A 689 -9.50 -30.47 0.20
N ASP A 690 -10.48 -29.80 0.78
CA ASP A 690 -11.87 -29.83 0.33
C ASP A 690 -12.17 -28.73 -0.71
N PHE A 691 -11.34 -27.69 -0.78
CA PHE A 691 -11.49 -26.59 -1.73
C PHE A 691 -10.97 -26.93 -3.13
N SER A 692 -11.88 -26.97 -4.12
CA SER A 692 -11.52 -27.28 -5.52
C SER A 692 -10.50 -26.30 -6.09
N GLY A 693 -9.46 -26.83 -6.76
CA GLY A 693 -8.40 -26.04 -7.37
C GLY A 693 -7.26 -25.65 -6.42
N ALA A 694 -7.40 -25.88 -5.11
CA ALA A 694 -6.33 -25.64 -4.16
C ALA A 694 -5.17 -26.64 -4.32
N PRO A 695 -3.90 -26.20 -4.12
CA PRO A 695 -2.79 -27.12 -4.05
C PRO A 695 -2.93 -28.05 -2.82
N SER A 696 -2.55 -29.32 -2.97
CA SER A 696 -2.60 -30.27 -1.87
C SER A 696 -1.74 -29.79 -0.69
N PRO A 697 -2.32 -29.59 0.51
CA PRO A 697 -1.58 -29.12 1.69
C PRO A 697 -0.67 -30.19 2.30
N ASP A 698 -0.77 -31.45 1.85
CA ASP A 698 0.14 -32.54 2.25
C ASP A 698 1.46 -32.49 1.48
N ARG A 699 1.51 -31.79 0.34
CA ARG A 699 2.74 -31.55 -0.41
C ARG A 699 3.58 -30.48 0.29
N PRO A 700 4.91 -30.66 0.44
CA PRO A 700 5.77 -29.64 1.05
C PRO A 700 5.64 -28.29 0.34
N VAL A 701 5.34 -27.24 1.12
CA VAL A 701 5.13 -25.86 0.62
C VAL A 701 6.35 -25.33 -0.15
N ASP A 702 7.55 -25.79 0.18
CA ASP A 702 8.78 -25.39 -0.53
C ASP A 702 8.70 -25.73 -2.03
N THR A 703 7.99 -26.81 -2.37
CA THR A 703 7.84 -27.28 -3.75
C THR A 703 6.69 -26.63 -4.50
N TRP A 704 5.85 -25.84 -3.83
CA TRP A 704 4.72 -25.15 -4.45
C TRP A 704 5.20 -24.16 -5.52
N THR A 705 4.45 -24.11 -6.62
CA THR A 705 4.65 -23.14 -7.70
C THR A 705 4.21 -21.74 -7.26
N GLU A 706 4.55 -20.72 -8.04
CA GLU A 706 4.10 -19.35 -7.79
C GLU A 706 2.55 -19.26 -7.75
N ASN A 707 1.87 -19.96 -8.67
CA ASN A 707 0.41 -19.99 -8.71
C ASN A 707 -0.19 -20.65 -7.47
N ASP A 708 0.39 -21.76 -7.00
CA ASP A 708 -0.04 -22.44 -5.77
C ASP A 708 0.07 -21.49 -4.55
N VAL A 709 1.18 -20.77 -4.45
CA VAL A 709 1.42 -19.79 -3.37
C VAL A 709 0.38 -18.67 -3.44
N PHE A 710 0.16 -18.09 -4.61
CA PHE A 710 -0.77 -16.98 -4.77
C PHE A 710 -2.23 -17.40 -4.56
N PHE A 711 -2.59 -18.62 -4.95
CA PHE A 711 -3.91 -19.16 -4.68
C PHE A 711 -4.21 -19.23 -3.18
N VAL A 712 -3.32 -19.86 -2.40
CA VAL A 712 -3.50 -19.99 -0.95
C VAL A 712 -3.32 -18.64 -0.24
N TRP A 713 -2.48 -17.77 -0.78
CA TRP A 713 -2.34 -16.40 -0.30
C TRP A 713 -3.65 -15.60 -0.42
N ASN A 714 -4.35 -15.72 -1.56
CA ASN A 714 -5.65 -15.08 -1.75
C ASN A 714 -6.70 -15.62 -0.77
N ILE A 715 -6.62 -16.92 -0.40
CA ILE A 715 -7.45 -17.49 0.66
C ILE A 715 -7.16 -16.85 2.01
N LEU A 716 -5.86 -16.67 2.30
CA LEU A 716 -5.41 -16.16 3.58
C LEU A 716 -5.75 -14.67 3.78
N VAL A 717 -5.48 -13.81 2.79
CA VAL A 717 -5.57 -12.35 2.95
C VAL A 717 -6.42 -11.60 1.92
N GLY A 718 -7.06 -12.31 0.99
CA GLY A 718 -7.77 -11.72 -0.14
C GLY A 718 -6.84 -11.45 -1.32
N GLU A 719 -7.41 -11.41 -2.53
CA GLU A 719 -6.64 -11.18 -3.75
C GLU A 719 -6.22 -9.71 -3.87
N ARG A 720 -7.15 -8.79 -3.59
CA ARG A 720 -6.99 -7.37 -3.90
C ARG A 720 -6.96 -6.45 -2.68
N MET A 721 -6.18 -5.37 -2.77
CA MET A 721 -6.28 -4.24 -1.85
C MET A 721 -7.44 -3.34 -2.28
N LYS A 722 -8.25 -2.91 -1.31
CA LYS A 722 -9.24 -1.85 -1.51
C LYS A 722 -8.58 -0.51 -1.23
N GLY A 723 -7.89 0.04 -2.24
CA GLY A 723 -7.10 1.27 -2.11
C GLY A 723 -5.90 1.33 -3.05
N GLY A 724 -5.55 2.53 -3.51
CA GLY A 724 -4.28 2.77 -4.21
C GLY A 724 -4.02 2.13 -5.60
N LYS A 725 -2.73 2.02 -6.01
CA LYS A 725 -2.22 1.42 -7.28
C LYS A 725 -1.92 -0.06 -7.14
N THR A 726 -1.53 -0.49 -5.94
CA THR A 726 -1.16 -1.88 -5.69
C THR A 726 -2.42 -2.72 -5.62
N THR A 727 -2.89 -3.18 -6.78
CA THR A 727 -4.15 -3.94 -6.89
C THR A 727 -4.13 -5.19 -6.03
N PHE A 728 -2.99 -5.89 -5.92
CA PHE A 728 -2.90 -7.18 -5.24
C PHE A 728 -2.28 -7.09 -3.84
N THR A 729 -2.85 -7.82 -2.87
CA THR A 729 -2.36 -7.88 -1.48
C THR A 729 -0.90 -8.33 -1.39
N ARG A 730 -0.50 -9.31 -2.21
CA ARG A 730 0.90 -9.78 -2.33
C ARG A 730 1.89 -8.68 -2.72
N ASN A 731 1.47 -7.74 -3.57
CA ASN A 731 2.31 -6.63 -4.01
C ASN A 731 2.40 -5.58 -2.91
N TRP A 732 1.29 -5.30 -2.24
CA TRP A 732 1.25 -4.38 -1.11
C TRP A 732 2.18 -4.85 0.01
N VAL A 733 2.08 -6.11 0.44
CA VAL A 733 2.95 -6.67 1.49
C VAL A 733 4.42 -6.61 1.07
N TRP A 734 4.73 -7.01 -0.17
CA TRP A 734 6.07 -6.96 -0.71
C TRP A 734 6.64 -5.53 -0.71
N THR A 735 5.86 -4.53 -1.09
CA THR A 735 6.33 -3.15 -1.16
C THR A 735 6.44 -2.50 0.22
N ARG A 736 5.47 -2.72 1.12
CA ARG A 736 5.38 -2.01 2.40
C ARG A 736 6.30 -2.60 3.48
N LEU A 737 6.67 -3.88 3.39
CA LEU A 737 7.61 -4.52 4.32
C LEU A 737 9.08 -4.47 3.85
N ALA A 738 9.34 -3.84 2.70
CA ALA A 738 10.70 -3.61 2.22
C ALA A 738 11.36 -2.45 2.99
N ASP A 739 12.65 -2.57 3.27
CA ASP A 739 13.46 -1.46 3.75
C ASP A 739 13.98 -0.56 2.60
N GLY A 740 14.78 0.45 2.93
CA GLY A 740 15.35 1.40 1.97
C GLY A 740 16.30 0.77 0.94
N ASN A 741 16.80 -0.44 1.23
CA ASN A 741 17.64 -1.23 0.33
C ASN A 741 16.83 -2.26 -0.48
N LYS A 742 15.50 -2.22 -0.39
CA LYS A 742 14.55 -3.19 -0.97
C LYS A 742 14.78 -4.61 -0.45
N ASP A 743 15.31 -4.76 0.75
CA ASP A 743 15.48 -6.05 1.41
C ASP A 743 14.23 -6.39 2.24
N HIS A 744 13.94 -7.68 2.37
CA HIS A 744 12.73 -8.18 3.01
C HIS A 744 13.09 -9.10 4.16
N THR A 745 12.63 -8.74 5.36
CA THR A 745 12.85 -9.56 6.56
C THR A 745 11.60 -10.40 6.83
N PRO A 746 11.71 -11.74 6.92
CA PRO A 746 10.55 -12.59 7.22
C PRO A 746 9.92 -12.31 8.59
N ARG A 747 10.71 -11.78 9.53
CA ARG A 747 10.21 -11.34 10.84
C ARG A 747 9.07 -10.33 10.71
N TYR A 748 9.21 -9.31 9.86
CA TYR A 748 8.19 -8.28 9.69
C TYR A 748 6.91 -8.84 9.07
N LEU A 749 7.03 -9.84 8.18
CA LEU A 749 5.89 -10.57 7.64
C LEU A 749 5.12 -11.30 8.75
N LEU A 750 5.83 -12.07 9.58
CA LEU A 750 5.21 -12.83 10.66
C LEU A 750 4.63 -11.92 11.75
N GLN A 751 5.27 -10.79 12.05
CA GLN A 751 4.74 -9.76 12.95
C GLN A 751 3.45 -9.16 12.40
N LEU A 752 3.40 -8.84 11.10
CA LEU A 752 2.18 -8.34 10.47
C LEU A 752 1.01 -9.30 10.65
N PHE A 753 1.22 -10.59 10.40
CA PHE A 753 0.16 -11.60 10.57
C PHE A 753 -0.19 -11.87 12.03
N HIS A 754 0.79 -11.79 12.94
CA HIS A 754 0.55 -11.93 14.37
C HIS A 754 -0.37 -10.85 14.92
N GLU A 755 -0.20 -9.60 14.47
CA GLU A 755 -1.10 -8.48 14.82
C GLU A 755 -2.43 -8.55 14.06
N ALA A 756 -2.42 -9.01 12.80
CA ALA A 756 -3.61 -9.04 11.95
C ALA A 756 -4.64 -10.09 12.37
N VAL A 757 -4.23 -11.25 12.91
CA VAL A 757 -5.16 -12.29 13.39
C VAL A 757 -6.08 -11.80 14.53
N PRO A 758 -5.59 -11.26 15.65
CA PRO A 758 -6.45 -10.75 16.71
C PRO A 758 -7.27 -9.54 16.25
N TRP A 759 -6.71 -8.69 15.38
CA TRP A 759 -7.46 -7.60 14.77
C TRP A 759 -8.67 -8.13 13.97
N GLU A 760 -8.45 -9.13 13.10
CA GLU A 760 -9.52 -9.73 12.30
C GLU A 760 -10.56 -10.43 13.16
N LYS A 761 -10.17 -11.13 14.24
CA LYS A 761 -11.12 -11.75 15.17
C LYS A 761 -12.11 -10.72 15.72
N ASN A 762 -11.61 -9.55 16.12
CA ASN A 762 -12.44 -8.47 16.65
C ASN A 762 -13.30 -7.81 15.56
N ALA A 763 -12.73 -7.58 14.38
CA ALA A 763 -13.44 -6.96 13.26
C ALA A 763 -14.54 -7.88 12.70
N HIS A 764 -14.26 -9.17 12.54
CA HIS A 764 -15.22 -10.17 12.05
C HIS A 764 -16.42 -10.33 12.97
N ALA A 765 -16.22 -10.29 14.29
CA ALA A 765 -17.30 -10.34 15.26
C ALA A 765 -18.24 -9.10 15.19
N ARG A 766 -17.74 -7.96 14.73
CA ARG A 766 -18.53 -6.72 14.56
C ARG A 766 -19.16 -6.64 13.17
N SER A 767 -18.41 -7.01 12.15
CA SER A 767 -18.78 -6.97 10.74
C SER A 767 -18.25 -8.24 10.05
N PRO A 768 -19.11 -9.24 9.85
CA PRO A 768 -18.73 -10.48 9.17
C PRO A 768 -18.09 -10.21 7.80
N TYR A 769 -17.07 -10.98 7.47
CA TYR A 769 -16.33 -10.92 6.21
C TYR A 769 -15.85 -12.32 5.87
N THR A 770 -16.31 -12.90 4.78
CA THR A 770 -16.04 -14.31 4.45
C THR A 770 -15.16 -14.48 3.21
N ARG A 771 -14.77 -13.39 2.55
CA ARG A 771 -13.99 -13.43 1.31
C ARG A 771 -12.51 -13.74 1.50
N ALA A 772 -12.01 -13.72 2.73
CA ALA A 772 -10.68 -14.19 3.12
C ALA A 772 -10.65 -14.48 4.61
N LEU A 773 -9.67 -15.28 5.05
CA LEU A 773 -9.47 -15.56 6.47
C LEU A 773 -9.12 -14.29 7.25
N ILE A 774 -8.25 -13.45 6.69
CA ILE A 774 -7.86 -12.14 7.21
C ILE A 774 -8.22 -11.11 6.14
N ARG A 775 -9.05 -10.09 6.44
CA ARG A 775 -9.41 -9.11 5.40
C ARG A 775 -8.22 -8.22 5.05
N PRO A 776 -8.08 -7.74 3.80
CA PRO A 776 -6.95 -6.88 3.39
C PRO A 776 -6.72 -5.67 4.30
N ARG A 777 -7.80 -5.06 4.81
CA ARG A 777 -7.74 -3.92 5.74
C ARG A 777 -6.94 -4.24 7.00
N ALA A 778 -7.00 -5.46 7.52
CA ALA A 778 -6.23 -5.85 8.70
C ALA A 778 -4.71 -5.64 8.50
N LEU A 779 -4.21 -5.87 7.27
CA LEU A 779 -2.80 -5.66 6.94
C LEU A 779 -2.42 -4.17 7.01
N ILE A 780 -3.32 -3.29 6.58
CA ILE A 780 -3.10 -1.84 6.61
C ILE A 780 -3.04 -1.35 8.05
N GLU A 781 -4.05 -1.68 8.85
CA GLU A 781 -4.22 -1.21 10.23
C GLU A 781 -3.05 -1.67 11.12
N CYS A 782 -2.63 -2.92 10.94
CA CYS A 782 -1.55 -3.53 11.72
C CYS A 782 -0.14 -3.10 11.28
N LEU A 783 0.03 -2.44 10.12
CA LEU A 783 1.35 -1.99 9.66
C LEU A 783 1.98 -0.98 10.63
N SER A 784 1.16 -0.19 11.32
CA SER A 784 1.60 0.79 12.32
C SER A 784 2.38 0.13 13.48
N GLU A 785 1.84 -0.96 14.03
CA GLU A 785 2.45 -1.74 15.10
C GLU A 785 3.74 -2.43 14.62
N VAL A 786 3.72 -3.02 13.42
CA VAL A 786 4.93 -3.62 12.83
C VAL A 786 6.01 -2.55 12.62
N SER A 787 5.63 -1.33 12.24
CA SER A 787 6.55 -0.23 12.08
C SER A 787 7.21 0.17 13.40
N LEU A 788 6.45 0.20 14.50
CA LEU A 788 6.97 0.48 15.84
C LEU A 788 7.97 -0.60 16.27
N GLN A 789 7.65 -1.87 16.04
CA GLN A 789 8.53 -3.00 16.33
C GLN A 789 9.82 -2.96 15.49
N ALA A 790 9.72 -2.64 14.20
CA ALA A 790 10.86 -2.50 13.30
C ALA A 790 11.80 -1.36 13.71
N LEU A 791 11.25 -0.17 14.00
CA LEU A 791 12.04 0.97 14.44
C LEU A 791 12.68 0.72 15.82
N GLY A 792 11.96 0.06 16.73
CA GLY A 792 12.49 -0.35 18.04
C GLY A 792 13.70 -1.27 17.92
N ALA A 793 13.59 -2.32 17.09
CA ALA A 793 14.68 -3.25 16.84
C ALA A 793 15.92 -2.58 16.23
N LEU A 794 15.71 -1.57 15.38
CA LEU A 794 16.78 -0.76 14.78
C LEU A 794 17.43 0.18 15.81
N LYS A 795 16.65 0.83 16.68
CA LYS A 795 17.14 1.70 17.77
C LYS A 795 18.01 0.95 18.78
N GLU A 796 17.62 -0.26 19.15
CA GLU A 796 18.40 -1.10 20.05
C GLU A 796 19.80 -1.42 19.48
N GLU A 797 19.87 -1.55 18.16
CA GLU A 797 21.07 -1.97 17.44
C GLU A 797 22.00 -0.80 17.08
N PHE A 798 21.42 0.31 16.62
CA PHE A 798 22.16 1.47 16.12
C PHE A 798 21.78 2.72 16.92
N LYS A 799 22.14 2.74 18.20
CA LYS A 799 21.88 3.88 19.11
C LYS A 799 22.45 5.21 18.58
N GLU A 800 23.52 5.15 17.80
CA GLU A 800 24.16 6.31 17.17
C GLU A 800 23.24 7.03 16.17
N LEU A 801 22.22 6.35 15.63
CA LEU A 801 21.23 6.96 14.73
C LEU A 801 20.16 7.78 15.45
N GLU A 802 20.08 7.71 16.78
CA GLU A 802 19.02 8.38 17.56
C GLU A 802 18.87 9.89 17.26
N PRO A 803 19.95 10.68 17.13
CA PRO A 803 19.84 12.09 16.72
C PRO A 803 19.21 12.30 15.34
N LEU A 804 19.46 11.39 14.39
CA LEU A 804 18.83 11.42 13.06
C LEU A 804 17.35 11.05 13.16
N LEU A 805 17.00 10.01 13.91
CA LEU A 805 15.61 9.57 14.09
C LEU A 805 14.73 10.67 14.69
N ASP A 806 15.25 11.38 15.69
CA ASP A 806 14.53 12.48 16.33
C ASP A 806 14.37 13.67 15.38
N ASN A 807 15.38 13.96 14.54
CA ASN A 807 15.24 14.97 13.50
C ASN A 807 14.18 14.56 12.46
N LEU A 808 14.16 13.31 12.01
CA LEU A 808 13.17 12.79 11.06
C LEU A 808 11.74 12.89 11.60
N LYS A 809 11.53 12.55 12.89
CA LYS A 809 10.23 12.73 13.57
C LYS A 809 9.79 14.19 13.59
N ARG A 810 10.73 15.12 13.85
CA ARG A 810 10.45 16.55 13.85
C ARG A 810 10.10 17.08 12.45
N ILE A 811 10.76 16.56 11.42
CA ILE A 811 10.45 16.90 10.02
C ILE A 811 9.04 16.41 9.65
N GLY A 812 8.65 15.22 10.13
CA GLY A 812 7.27 14.73 10.07
C GLY A 812 6.76 14.41 8.65
N ARG A 813 7.62 14.43 7.64
CA ARG A 813 7.27 14.16 6.24
C ARG A 813 8.35 13.39 5.49
N THR A 814 7.96 12.52 4.57
CA THR A 814 8.85 11.81 3.63
C THR A 814 8.36 12.02 2.21
N PRO A 815 9.26 12.10 1.21
CA PRO A 815 10.72 12.14 1.33
C PRO A 815 11.25 13.49 1.87
N VAL A 816 12.48 13.49 2.38
CA VAL A 816 13.14 14.60 3.11
C VAL A 816 14.22 15.23 2.22
N ALA A 817 14.37 16.56 2.27
CA ALA A 817 15.44 17.25 1.55
C ALA A 817 16.81 16.99 2.20
N ALA A 818 17.86 16.84 1.41
CA ALA A 818 19.21 16.63 1.93
C ALA A 818 19.67 17.79 2.84
N SER A 819 19.27 19.02 2.53
CA SER A 819 19.52 20.21 3.35
C SER A 819 18.92 20.12 4.76
N ASP A 820 17.79 19.43 4.93
CA ASP A 820 17.13 19.24 6.23
C ASP A 820 17.91 18.26 7.14
N LEU A 821 18.87 17.52 6.57
CA LEU A 821 19.68 16.49 7.24
C LEU A 821 21.16 16.89 7.40
N GLU A 822 21.56 18.11 7.02
CA GLU A 822 22.97 18.57 7.08
C GLU A 822 23.61 18.40 8.47
N ARG A 823 22.83 18.62 9.54
CA ARG A 823 23.33 18.47 10.93
C ARG A 823 23.67 17.03 11.32
N GLN A 824 23.24 16.05 10.54
CA GLN A 824 23.48 14.63 10.75
C GLN A 824 24.17 13.99 9.53
N SER A 825 24.92 14.78 8.74
CA SER A 825 25.62 14.30 7.52
C SER A 825 26.43 13.04 7.76
N ASP A 826 27.11 12.96 8.90
CA ASP A 826 28.00 11.84 9.26
C ASP A 826 27.23 10.53 9.51
N LEU A 827 25.92 10.62 9.80
CA LEU A 827 25.04 9.47 10.05
C LEU A 827 24.33 9.00 8.78
N ILE A 828 24.32 9.79 7.70
CA ILE A 828 23.62 9.43 6.45
C ILE A 828 24.16 8.14 5.82
N PRO A 829 25.48 7.91 5.73
CA PRO A 829 26.01 6.66 5.17
C PRO A 829 25.51 5.44 5.93
N LEU A 830 25.53 5.49 7.27
CA LEU A 830 25.01 4.43 8.12
C LEU A 830 23.50 4.27 7.92
N ALA A 831 22.74 5.36 7.84
CA ALA A 831 21.29 5.33 7.63
C ALA A 831 20.88 4.69 6.28
N LEU A 832 21.65 4.94 5.22
CA LEU A 832 21.50 4.26 3.92
C LEU A 832 21.87 2.78 4.03
N GLU A 833 22.98 2.47 4.68
CA GLU A 833 23.44 1.08 4.88
C GLU A 833 22.42 0.25 5.66
N VAL A 834 21.86 0.81 6.74
CA VAL A 834 20.83 0.12 7.53
C VAL A 834 19.43 0.20 6.90
N GLY A 835 19.29 0.86 5.76
CA GLY A 835 18.05 0.89 4.99
C GLY A 835 16.92 1.70 5.64
N ILE A 836 17.23 2.62 6.57
CA ILE A 836 16.21 3.56 7.07
C ILE A 836 16.02 4.74 6.12
N LEU A 837 17.05 5.05 5.34
CA LEU A 837 16.97 5.98 4.20
C LEU A 837 17.20 5.21 2.90
N SER A 838 16.59 5.71 1.83
CA SER A 838 16.89 5.35 0.44
C SER A 838 17.03 6.62 -0.38
N VAL A 839 17.92 6.63 -1.37
CA VAL A 839 18.01 7.77 -2.31
C VAL A 839 16.71 7.89 -3.09
N TYR A 840 16.11 9.08 -3.04
CA TYR A 840 14.86 9.38 -3.73
C TYR A 840 15.10 10.18 -5.00
N GLU A 841 15.90 11.25 -4.91
CA GLU A 841 16.26 12.10 -6.03
C GLU A 841 17.73 12.48 -5.95
N GLU A 842 18.39 12.40 -7.10
CA GLU A 842 19.82 12.69 -7.28
C GLU A 842 19.98 13.56 -8.53
N HIS A 843 20.82 14.59 -8.40
CA HIS A 843 21.27 15.48 -9.48
C HIS A 843 22.78 15.34 -9.65
N ASP A 844 23.34 15.98 -10.66
CA ASP A 844 24.80 15.95 -10.91
C ASP A 844 25.63 16.45 -9.72
N ASP A 845 25.06 17.30 -8.86
CA ASP A 845 25.69 17.84 -7.65
C ASP A 845 25.51 16.95 -6.39
N GLY A 846 24.83 15.79 -6.53
CA GLY A 846 24.60 14.82 -5.45
C GLY A 846 23.11 14.57 -5.14
N VAL A 847 22.86 13.86 -4.03
CA VAL A 847 21.51 13.49 -3.60
C VAL A 847 20.76 14.72 -3.09
N SER A 848 19.65 15.06 -3.74
CA SER A 848 18.79 16.16 -3.28
C SER A 848 17.79 15.71 -2.23
N ARG A 849 17.33 14.45 -2.29
CA ARG A 849 16.26 13.94 -1.43
C ARG A 849 16.43 12.49 -1.03
N TYR A 850 16.07 12.21 0.22
CA TYR A 850 16.03 10.86 0.80
C TYR A 850 14.60 10.45 1.12
N ARG A 851 14.25 9.19 0.84
CA ARG A 851 12.97 8.58 1.20
C ARG A 851 13.13 7.67 2.41
N ILE A 852 12.14 7.75 3.29
CA ILE A 852 11.93 6.81 4.38
C ILE A 852 10.97 5.72 3.86
N PRO A 853 11.34 4.43 3.94
CA PRO A 853 10.49 3.32 3.52
C PRO A 853 9.32 3.13 4.50
N ASP A 854 8.25 2.50 4.02
CA ASP A 854 6.99 2.43 4.77
C ASP A 854 7.07 1.65 6.08
N ILE A 855 7.96 0.65 6.13
CA ILE A 855 8.24 -0.13 7.33
C ILE A 855 8.70 0.73 8.52
N TYR A 856 9.29 1.92 8.31
CA TYR A 856 9.69 2.83 9.40
C TYR A 856 8.83 4.10 9.47
N ARG A 857 8.05 4.39 8.44
CA ARG A 857 7.32 5.65 8.27
C ARG A 857 6.31 5.93 9.38
N HIS A 858 5.49 4.93 9.73
CA HIS A 858 4.44 5.09 10.73
C HIS A 858 5.04 5.33 12.12
N ALA A 859 6.08 4.58 12.50
CA ALA A 859 6.76 4.76 13.78
C ALA A 859 7.50 6.10 13.92
N LEU A 860 7.94 6.67 12.80
CA LEU A 860 8.51 8.02 12.74
C LEU A 860 7.44 9.13 12.65
N ARG A 861 6.14 8.78 12.63
CA ARG A 861 5.01 9.72 12.49
C ARG A 861 5.14 10.62 11.26
N MET A 862 5.63 10.05 10.15
CA MET A 862 5.88 10.81 8.93
C MET A 862 4.73 10.66 7.93
N THR A 863 4.23 11.78 7.42
CA THR A 863 3.26 11.81 6.31
C THR A 863 4.01 11.75 4.97
N ARG A 864 3.34 11.27 3.92
CA ARG A 864 3.85 11.40 2.55
C ARG A 864 3.48 12.81 2.09
N LYS A 865 4.46 13.62 1.67
CA LYS A 865 4.19 14.94 1.10
C LYS A 865 4.83 15.04 -0.28
N GLY A 866 4.04 15.44 -1.27
CA GLY A 866 4.50 15.94 -2.56
C GLY A 866 5.64 16.92 -2.34
N GLN A 867 6.78 16.63 -2.96
CA GLN A 867 8.05 17.22 -2.53
C GLN A 867 8.41 18.44 -3.38
N ALA A 868 8.65 19.57 -2.72
CA ALA A 868 8.99 20.90 -3.24
C ALA A 868 10.03 21.05 -4.38
#